data_AF-A0A0Q6R384-F1
#
_entry.id   AF-A0A0Q6R384-F1
#
_cell.length_a   1.000
_cell.length_b   1.000
_cell.length_c   1.000
_cell.angle_alpha   90.00
_cell.angle_beta   90.00
_cell.angle_gamma   90.00
#
_symmetry.space_group_name_H-M   'P 1'
#
loop_
_entity.id
_entity.type
_entity.pdbx_description
1 polymer ?
#
loop_
_entity_poly.entity_id
_entity_poly.type
_entity_poly.pdbx_seq_one_letter_code
_entity_poly.pdbx_strand_id
1 'polypeptide(L)'
;MKTQGILSESTPNGRQKQAITTVVSQALGNETLQDLGWSWNNIAATCIPGSDFDQVHRSASVYLYNLTRHPDFLTIRASKSIPPHAVFLVDEGGRLYYSWPNSSTLNDVTTAWFSPMDITSHVLAIATINEELKRLANMAKLTGGWVATGDKMVVSQWLRFHHLPLPTDEESTKALIDLLNFAVIPDLPDTGNYWELLDAPEDSPFELTKSKRAIIRDITAQLTSNEMPLAEYFGASLVLENAGSDKQPQSLEYRLQRLISDARLQDETGQNYIDALGWFTDESGAKASKQFVDQLLIAAMLLDLDPEIDTANTTLAGFNLYSSAQVQRRPCDVRNDLKAHLIQRFKLNELIAPLVAELALAGMAPEYLVRELPPSLVVGTAGWVILCQAVGLAESIVPGCSRRMTYEHLLGFSPISGLTPPLNDLHAMAGIDPVVTWALMNGLVQRDADGNLSIETINKGIKAYNEHVETLSTALNAINKPIPRRKALALKELTSAVPACDPHERLVKHWGSGGGGGRKVSVLDLYMSDQLHTQDWGRTRGDDIYQEFPKLKQLYPVADLYETAVHNHYSDLISGLSTTIRYVFSQLEESNRRFIEHGRLAIYRVEAYKQHLYAGSIPEATRERTGRYGVIICAEYQGTLVRCFELFPLRSECRSTPELREKVGQYLFTYERDGTRGNFVKDNGLLDAPLDLDAYFENAAPRSDTTSSVFVRKIGEFDSASHPTLSNKPMAYFNAERIKAISDLIAEQHPFLTESELADMGRDSTEQELASEKFDVIFNTLLNLIIPFKECIEGLSSGIPARQRDAIASCVMDAAAVAFVFASVPAQVGKAVGKSASLATKLLSASRIGTRTVVSLLNPLDGIPTLLNGGVKLIGRGAIKLAGHTAAAAHIVRAQLYRLTGAHSYNLLRALDHTGAAARIRISLDTVAHARALFKSDVLETAEHVLKHLQANSAKLPKNVPQTELQHLFEGSLTDLARQSDTAQSLKKVLDSDVVDSLIRQQAQKFSLDNLRQFKDHTTLPELFNNLLEVEYKNLTTMNRHQKTLLASDLGKTPYSGFLDDVSFNPNRLTDNADRATAWILKASSSRNEVDNIRNLLREFSGNGKSLTDPAVYKELHRRLVPEATDALRSPTAQARYPSNVSGAAMLEKHLAALDSAHEHFGKQMLGAFLGYHSFVDGNGRTARAIYAITELRANRFNALPLPVENALSGLS
;
A
#
# COMPACT_ATOMS: atom_id res chain seq x y z
N MET A 1 14.12 -28.78 13.09
CA MET A 1 14.58 -27.79 14.11
C MET A 1 13.38 -26.92 14.48
N LYS A 2 12.86 -27.04 15.71
CA LYS A 2 11.58 -26.45 16.18
C LYS A 2 11.75 -25.23 17.11
N THR A 3 12.95 -24.64 17.18
CA THR A 3 13.36 -23.80 18.32
C THR A 3 13.37 -22.28 18.10
N GLN A 4 13.08 -21.76 16.89
CA GLN A 4 13.13 -20.30 16.65
C GLN A 4 11.81 -19.55 16.90
N GLY A 5 10.68 -20.24 17.08
CA GLY A 5 9.39 -19.61 17.42
C GLY A 5 9.16 -19.32 18.91
N ILE A 6 10.08 -19.73 19.79
CA ILE A 6 9.88 -19.72 21.26
C ILE A 6 10.47 -18.45 21.91
N LEU A 7 11.39 -17.73 21.25
CA LEU A 7 12.14 -16.64 21.89
C LEU A 7 11.33 -15.33 22.00
N SER A 8 10.43 -15.01 21.05
CA SER A 8 9.59 -13.81 21.14
C SER A 8 8.47 -13.90 22.19
N GLU A 9 8.14 -15.11 22.67
CA GLU A 9 7.13 -15.33 23.73
C GLU A 9 7.66 -15.02 25.14
N SER A 10 8.96 -14.76 25.30
CA SER A 10 9.59 -14.58 26.61
C SER A 10 9.48 -13.17 27.20
N THR A 11 9.25 -12.13 26.38
CA THR A 11 9.19 -10.74 26.85
C THR A 11 7.77 -10.33 27.30
N PRO A 12 7.61 -9.41 28.27
CA PRO A 12 6.29 -8.89 28.67
C PRO A 12 5.49 -8.29 27.49
N ASN A 13 6.14 -7.59 26.57
CA ASN A 13 5.51 -7.01 25.37
C ASN A 13 5.08 -8.09 24.36
N GLY A 14 5.90 -9.12 24.14
CA GLY A 14 5.53 -10.26 23.31
C GLY A 14 4.29 -10.98 23.83
N ARG A 15 4.21 -11.22 25.15
CA ARG A 15 3.03 -11.80 25.81
C ARG A 15 1.80 -10.90 25.74
N GLN A 16 1.96 -9.58 25.87
CA GLN A 16 0.87 -8.62 25.71
C GLN A 16 0.29 -8.66 24.29
N LYS A 17 1.18 -8.64 23.27
CA LYS A 17 0.79 -8.76 21.86
C LYS A 17 0.05 -10.08 21.60
N GLN A 18 0.55 -11.20 22.12
CA GLN A 18 -0.09 -12.50 21.98
C GLN A 18 -1.48 -12.54 22.63
N ALA A 19 -1.64 -11.91 23.80
CA ALA A 19 -2.95 -11.79 24.46
C ALA A 19 -3.95 -11.01 23.59
N ILE A 20 -3.52 -9.89 22.97
CA ILE A 20 -4.35 -9.11 22.05
C ILE A 20 -4.69 -9.91 20.80
N THR A 21 -3.68 -10.51 20.16
CA THR A 21 -3.85 -11.31 18.93
C THR A 21 -4.83 -12.46 19.15
N THR A 22 -4.72 -13.13 20.30
CA THR A 22 -5.64 -14.20 20.71
C THR A 22 -7.06 -13.67 20.84
N VAL A 23 -7.28 -12.59 21.61
CA VAL A 23 -8.61 -12.02 21.82
C VAL A 23 -9.26 -11.53 20.51
N VAL A 24 -8.49 -10.88 19.64
CA VAL A 24 -8.97 -10.41 18.32
C VAL A 24 -9.34 -11.61 17.42
N SER A 25 -8.52 -12.66 17.40
CA SER A 25 -8.80 -13.87 16.61
C SER A 25 -10.06 -14.60 17.10
N GLN A 26 -10.26 -14.65 18.42
CA GLN A 26 -11.45 -15.27 19.02
C GLN A 26 -12.72 -14.47 18.73
N ALA A 27 -12.64 -13.14 18.77
CA ALA A 27 -13.76 -12.26 18.44
C ALA A 27 -14.24 -12.43 16.98
N LEU A 28 -13.31 -12.70 16.06
CA LEU A 28 -13.61 -12.96 14.64
C LEU A 28 -14.51 -14.21 14.46
N GLY A 29 -14.30 -15.24 15.27
CA GLY A 29 -15.00 -16.53 15.19
C GLY A 29 -16.34 -16.60 15.95
N ASN A 30 -16.70 -15.58 16.75
CA ASN A 30 -17.86 -15.63 17.64
C ASN A 30 -19.04 -14.80 17.09
N GLU A 31 -20.11 -15.46 16.62
CA GLU A 31 -21.31 -14.82 16.04
C GLU A 31 -21.96 -13.79 17.00
N THR A 32 -21.97 -14.06 18.31
CA THR A 32 -22.52 -13.16 19.34
C THR A 32 -21.80 -11.81 19.43
N LEU A 33 -20.52 -11.76 19.07
CA LEU A 33 -19.72 -10.52 19.08
C LEU A 33 -19.82 -9.76 17.75
N GLN A 34 -20.22 -10.42 16.66
CA GLN A 34 -20.46 -9.78 15.37
C GLN A 34 -21.73 -8.92 15.38
N ASP A 35 -22.75 -9.33 16.13
CA ASP A 35 -23.97 -8.54 16.37
C ASP A 35 -23.71 -7.22 17.13
N LEU A 36 -22.56 -7.10 17.81
CA LEU A 36 -22.12 -5.86 18.48
C LEU A 36 -21.43 -4.86 17.53
N GLY A 37 -21.43 -5.12 16.22
CA GLY A 37 -21.03 -4.15 15.19
C GLY A 37 -19.56 -3.71 15.24
N TRP A 38 -18.63 -4.63 15.53
CA TRP A 38 -17.18 -4.36 15.57
C TRP A 38 -16.76 -3.27 16.58
N SER A 39 -17.46 -3.17 17.71
CA SER A 39 -17.12 -2.20 18.76
C SER A 39 -15.86 -2.63 19.53
N TRP A 40 -14.67 -2.41 18.96
CA TRP A 40 -13.37 -2.66 19.60
C TRP A 40 -13.17 -1.95 20.94
N ASN A 41 -13.98 -0.91 21.19
CA ASN A 41 -14.05 -0.20 22.47
C ASN A 41 -14.69 -1.03 23.60
N ASN A 42 -15.30 -2.17 23.26
CA ASN A 42 -15.98 -3.03 24.21
C ASN A 42 -15.21 -4.34 24.43
N ILE A 43 -14.30 -4.75 23.55
CA ILE A 43 -13.60 -6.03 23.70
C ILE A 43 -12.53 -5.91 24.78
N ALA A 44 -12.56 -6.82 25.76
CA ALA A 44 -11.65 -6.80 26.89
C ALA A 44 -10.47 -7.76 26.68
N ALA A 45 -9.26 -7.28 26.95
CA ALA A 45 -8.05 -8.08 26.96
C ALA A 45 -7.34 -7.97 28.32
N THR A 46 -6.49 -8.94 28.65
CA THR A 46 -5.71 -8.90 29.89
C THR A 46 -4.49 -8.00 29.72
N CYS A 47 -4.23 -7.15 30.71
CA CYS A 47 -3.03 -6.34 30.86
C CYS A 47 -1.91 -7.16 31.49
N ILE A 48 -0.80 -7.32 30.77
CA ILE A 48 0.37 -8.10 31.17
C ILE A 48 1.32 -7.20 31.97
N PRO A 49 1.60 -7.54 33.24
CA PRO A 49 2.53 -6.79 34.07
C PRO A 49 3.93 -6.67 33.46
N GLY A 50 4.51 -5.46 33.51
CA GLY A 50 5.84 -5.16 32.99
C GLY A 50 5.90 -4.86 31.49
N SER A 51 4.77 -4.94 30.77
CA SER A 51 4.68 -4.44 29.39
C SER A 51 4.77 -2.90 29.34
N ASP A 52 5.16 -2.35 28.20
CA ASP A 52 5.26 -0.89 27.99
C ASP A 52 3.90 -0.22 28.26
N PHE A 53 2.82 -0.86 27.82
CA PHE A 53 1.47 -0.40 28.09
C PHE A 53 1.16 -0.39 29.60
N ASP A 54 1.45 -1.48 30.32
CA ASP A 54 1.25 -1.54 31.78
C ASP A 54 2.07 -0.46 32.50
N GLN A 55 3.32 -0.20 32.09
CA GLN A 55 4.15 0.83 32.71
C GLN A 55 3.53 2.24 32.60
N VAL A 56 2.92 2.56 31.46
CA VAL A 56 2.27 3.86 31.23
C VAL A 56 0.87 3.92 31.85
N HIS A 57 0.11 2.83 31.80
CA HIS A 57 -1.30 2.77 32.24
C HIS A 57 -1.49 2.55 33.74
N ARG A 58 -0.57 1.85 34.40
CA ARG A 58 -0.72 1.41 35.79
C ARG A 58 -0.98 2.54 36.77
N SER A 59 -0.30 3.69 36.62
CA SER A 59 -0.49 4.84 37.49
C SER A 59 -1.93 5.37 37.43
N ALA A 60 -2.47 5.52 36.22
CA ALA A 60 -3.85 5.94 35.99
C ALA A 60 -4.87 4.90 36.47
N SER A 61 -4.60 3.60 36.27
CA SER A 61 -5.47 2.52 36.77
C SER A 61 -5.55 2.51 38.30
N VAL A 62 -4.41 2.64 38.99
CA VAL A 62 -4.35 2.74 40.46
C VAL A 62 -5.08 3.99 40.94
N TYR A 63 -4.92 5.11 40.23
CA TYR A 63 -5.60 6.35 40.54
C TYR A 63 -7.12 6.23 40.46
N LEU A 64 -7.64 5.68 39.36
CA LEU A 64 -9.07 5.39 39.20
C LEU A 64 -9.57 4.39 40.25
N TYR A 65 -8.79 3.37 40.57
CA TYR A 65 -9.14 2.40 41.61
C TYR A 65 -9.30 3.07 42.98
N ASN A 66 -8.41 4.00 43.35
CA ASN A 66 -8.53 4.76 44.59
C ASN A 66 -9.78 5.68 44.57
N LEU A 67 -10.06 6.33 43.44
CA LEU A 67 -11.26 7.15 43.27
C LEU A 67 -12.55 6.35 43.51
N THR A 68 -12.63 5.12 42.99
CA THR A 68 -13.81 4.23 43.18
C THR A 68 -14.02 3.76 44.62
N ARG A 69 -13.03 4.00 45.50
CA ARG A 69 -13.08 3.70 46.94
C ARG A 69 -13.29 4.94 47.81
N HIS A 70 -13.39 6.12 47.20
CA HIS A 70 -13.72 7.34 47.92
C HIS A 70 -15.10 7.20 48.60
N PRO A 71 -15.29 7.65 49.85
CA PRO A 71 -16.56 7.51 50.59
C PRO A 71 -17.78 8.02 49.81
N ASP A 72 -17.64 9.16 49.14
CA ASP A 72 -18.72 9.74 48.33
C ASP A 72 -19.06 8.87 47.11
N PHE A 73 -18.05 8.22 46.52
CA PHE A 73 -18.23 7.29 45.42
C PHE A 73 -18.93 6.00 45.86
N LEU A 74 -18.55 5.47 47.03
CA LEU A 74 -19.21 4.30 47.63
C LEU A 74 -20.69 4.55 47.94
N THR A 75 -21.04 5.77 48.32
CA THR A 75 -22.43 6.19 48.52
C THR A 75 -23.23 6.15 47.21
N ILE A 76 -22.65 6.68 46.12
CA ILE A 76 -23.26 6.60 44.78
C ILE A 76 -23.41 5.15 44.34
N ARG A 77 -22.35 4.36 44.51
CA ARG A 77 -22.32 2.94 44.16
C ARG A 77 -23.44 2.15 44.85
N ALA A 78 -23.64 2.37 46.15
CA ALA A 78 -24.73 1.77 46.91
C ALA A 78 -26.11 2.24 46.41
N SER A 79 -26.28 3.56 46.18
CA SER A 79 -27.54 4.13 45.69
C SER A 79 -27.96 3.63 44.31
N LYS A 80 -26.98 3.27 43.46
CA LYS A 80 -27.18 2.78 42.09
C LYS A 80 -27.11 1.26 41.97
N SER A 81 -26.98 0.55 43.09
CA SER A 81 -26.89 -0.92 43.14
C SER A 81 -25.77 -1.47 42.23
N ILE A 82 -24.64 -0.75 42.13
CA ILE A 82 -23.51 -1.17 41.29
C ILE A 82 -22.75 -2.31 42.00
N PRO A 83 -22.53 -3.47 41.34
CA PRO A 83 -21.94 -4.65 41.96
C PRO A 83 -20.56 -4.42 42.59
N PRO A 84 -20.18 -5.16 43.66
CA PRO A 84 -18.85 -5.09 44.30
C PRO A 84 -17.66 -5.39 43.37
N HIS A 85 -17.88 -6.15 42.29
CA HIS A 85 -16.86 -6.58 41.34
C HIS A 85 -16.95 -5.88 39.97
N ALA A 86 -17.70 -4.78 39.87
CA ALA A 86 -17.78 -4.00 38.63
C ALA A 86 -16.42 -3.40 38.27
N VAL A 87 -16.10 -3.42 36.98
CA VAL A 87 -14.94 -2.71 36.43
C VAL A 87 -15.35 -1.28 36.09
N PHE A 88 -14.56 -0.30 36.49
CA PHE A 88 -14.80 1.10 36.16
C PHE A 88 -13.89 1.53 35.02
N LEU A 89 -14.43 2.32 34.11
CA LEU A 89 -13.72 2.87 32.95
C LEU A 89 -13.91 4.37 32.88
N VAL A 90 -12.85 5.11 32.55
CA VAL A 90 -12.91 6.54 32.24
C VAL A 90 -12.42 6.76 30.82
N ASP A 91 -13.17 7.52 30.02
CA ASP A 91 -12.76 7.89 28.66
C ASP A 91 -11.96 9.21 28.63
N GLU A 92 -11.36 9.51 27.48
CA GLU A 92 -10.62 10.77 27.22
C GLU A 92 -11.47 12.04 27.31
N GLY A 93 -12.79 11.92 27.34
CA GLY A 93 -13.74 13.00 27.59
C GLY A 93 -14.03 13.22 29.08
N GLY A 94 -13.47 12.39 29.97
CA GLY A 94 -13.71 12.43 31.41
C GLY A 94 -15.04 11.83 31.84
N ARG A 95 -15.67 11.02 30.97
CA ARG A 95 -16.90 10.30 31.33
C ARG A 95 -16.54 9.02 32.05
N LEU A 96 -17.30 8.72 33.09
CA LEU A 96 -17.13 7.55 33.92
C LEU A 96 -18.21 6.51 33.63
N TYR A 97 -17.77 5.30 33.37
CA TYR A 97 -18.59 4.14 33.12
C TYR A 97 -18.30 3.05 34.15
N TYR A 98 -19.28 2.19 34.38
CA TYR A 98 -19.02 0.88 34.98
C TYR A 98 -19.46 -0.23 34.02
N SER A 99 -18.82 -1.39 34.13
CA SER A 99 -19.15 -2.56 33.34
C SER A 99 -19.23 -3.80 34.20
N TRP A 100 -20.13 -4.69 33.79
CA TRP A 100 -20.22 -6.06 34.28
C TRP A 100 -19.14 -6.90 33.59
N PRO A 101 -18.53 -7.88 34.29
CA PRO A 101 -17.68 -8.86 33.64
C PRO A 101 -18.55 -9.79 32.79
N ASN A 102 -18.60 -9.51 31.48
CA ASN A 102 -19.31 -10.36 30.54
C ASN A 102 -18.32 -11.24 29.79
N SER A 103 -18.64 -12.52 29.67
CA SER A 103 -17.84 -13.49 28.93
C SER A 103 -18.73 -14.52 28.25
N SER A 104 -18.30 -14.98 27.06
CA SER A 104 -18.97 -16.02 26.31
C SER A 104 -17.95 -17.10 26.01
N THR A 105 -18.35 -18.36 26.17
CA THR A 105 -17.51 -19.53 25.90
C THR A 105 -18.10 -20.30 24.73
N LEU A 106 -17.32 -20.45 23.66
CA LEU A 106 -17.68 -21.23 22.48
C LEU A 106 -16.51 -22.15 22.14
N ASN A 107 -16.73 -23.46 21.98
CA ASN A 107 -15.68 -24.44 21.68
C ASN A 107 -14.45 -24.35 22.61
N ASP A 108 -14.67 -24.29 23.94
CA ASP A 108 -13.63 -24.13 24.98
C ASP A 108 -12.83 -22.81 24.94
N VAL A 109 -13.29 -21.82 24.17
CA VAL A 109 -12.66 -20.51 24.04
C VAL A 109 -13.53 -19.45 24.70
N THR A 110 -12.99 -18.74 25.71
CA THR A 110 -13.70 -17.69 26.45
C THR A 110 -13.25 -16.30 26.02
N THR A 111 -14.17 -15.49 25.48
CA THR A 111 -13.92 -14.08 25.12
C THR A 111 -14.66 -13.16 26.07
N ALA A 112 -13.97 -12.13 26.59
CA ALA A 112 -14.54 -11.16 27.52
C ALA A 112 -14.83 -9.81 26.83
N TRP A 113 -15.89 -9.13 27.28
CA TRP A 113 -16.21 -7.78 26.83
C TRP A 113 -16.77 -6.91 27.95
N PHE A 114 -16.68 -5.61 27.74
CA PHE A 114 -17.30 -4.57 28.53
C PHE A 114 -18.65 -4.19 27.92
N SER A 115 -19.63 -3.96 28.79
CA SER A 115 -20.90 -3.30 28.47
C SER A 115 -20.97 -2.03 29.30
N PRO A 116 -20.24 -0.97 28.89
CA PRO A 116 -20.08 0.23 29.71
C PRO A 116 -21.42 0.95 29.88
N MET A 117 -21.78 1.21 31.14
CA MET A 117 -22.95 1.99 31.52
C MET A 117 -22.49 3.33 32.10
N ASP A 118 -22.93 4.42 31.47
CA ASP A 118 -22.53 5.79 31.84
C ASP A 118 -23.15 6.18 33.20
N ILE A 119 -22.29 6.58 34.13
CA ILE A 119 -22.67 7.09 35.46
C ILE A 119 -22.16 8.51 35.71
N THR A 120 -21.61 9.17 34.70
CA THR A 120 -20.96 10.48 34.79
C THR A 120 -21.85 11.54 35.45
N SER A 121 -23.13 11.60 35.05
CA SER A 121 -24.10 12.55 35.61
C SER A 121 -24.30 12.43 37.12
N HIS A 122 -24.05 11.26 37.70
CA HIS A 122 -24.22 11.00 39.13
C HIS A 122 -23.02 11.43 39.97
N VAL A 123 -21.84 11.53 39.36
CA VAL A 123 -20.57 11.88 40.02
C VAL A 123 -20.15 13.33 39.76
N LEU A 124 -20.64 13.96 38.68
CA LEU A 124 -20.32 15.35 38.31
C LEU A 124 -20.75 16.39 39.36
N ALA A 125 -21.76 16.10 40.17
CA ALA A 125 -22.22 16.98 41.25
C ALA A 125 -21.22 17.09 42.42
N ILE A 126 -20.22 16.19 42.47
CA ILE A 126 -19.18 16.18 43.50
C ILE A 126 -17.93 16.84 42.92
N ALA A 127 -17.65 18.07 43.36
CA ALA A 127 -16.58 18.91 42.81
C ALA A 127 -15.21 18.22 42.83
N THR A 128 -14.88 17.51 43.91
CA THR A 128 -13.62 16.77 44.05
C THR A 128 -13.51 15.66 43.01
N ILE A 129 -14.55 14.82 42.84
CA ILE A 129 -14.55 13.73 41.84
C ILE A 129 -14.50 14.29 40.41
N ASN A 130 -15.11 15.43 40.14
CA ASN A 130 -15.07 16.07 38.83
C ASN A 130 -13.65 16.55 38.45
N GLU A 131 -12.88 17.12 39.38
CA GLU A 131 -11.48 17.47 39.12
C GLU A 131 -10.61 16.23 38.86
N GLU A 132 -10.85 15.16 39.62
CA GLU A 132 -10.16 13.87 39.48
C GLU A 132 -10.45 13.21 38.12
N LEU A 133 -11.70 13.27 37.64
CA LEU A 133 -12.09 12.78 36.31
C LEU A 133 -11.42 13.55 35.17
N LYS A 134 -11.21 14.87 35.31
CA LYS A 134 -10.47 15.67 34.32
C LYS A 134 -9.00 15.25 34.25
N ARG A 135 -8.37 14.92 35.39
CA ARG A 135 -6.99 14.41 35.43
C ARG A 135 -6.90 13.03 34.77
N LEU A 136 -7.83 12.14 35.09
CA LEU A 136 -7.94 10.83 34.48
C LEU A 136 -8.21 10.90 32.97
N ALA A 137 -8.98 11.88 32.49
CA ALA A 137 -9.20 12.12 31.06
C ALA A 137 -7.90 12.46 30.31
N ASN A 138 -7.03 13.27 30.91
CA ASN A 138 -5.71 13.57 30.34
C ASN A 138 -4.79 12.34 30.34
N MET A 139 -4.84 11.50 31.37
CA MET A 139 -4.12 10.22 31.40
C MET A 139 -4.68 9.20 30.40
N ALA A 140 -6.00 9.19 30.18
CA ALA A 140 -6.67 8.35 29.19
C ALA A 140 -6.17 8.69 27.77
N LYS A 141 -5.99 9.97 27.44
CA LYS A 141 -5.41 10.39 26.14
C LYS A 141 -4.03 9.80 25.89
N LEU A 142 -3.19 9.69 26.92
CA LEU A 142 -1.84 9.13 26.83
C LEU A 142 -1.81 7.60 26.75
N THR A 143 -2.91 6.93 27.10
CA THR A 143 -3.00 5.47 27.20
C THR A 143 -3.97 4.86 26.18
N GLY A 144 -4.31 5.57 25.09
CA GLY A 144 -5.15 5.04 24.02
C GLY A 144 -6.66 5.33 24.17
N GLY A 145 -7.02 6.34 24.97
CA GLY A 145 -8.37 6.90 25.07
C GLY A 145 -9.21 6.36 26.23
N TRP A 146 -8.67 5.44 27.03
CA TRP A 146 -9.38 4.81 28.17
C TRP A 146 -8.48 4.66 29.39
N VAL A 147 -9.06 4.61 30.58
CA VAL A 147 -8.44 4.11 31.81
C VAL A 147 -9.41 3.12 32.45
N ALA A 148 -8.97 1.89 32.69
CA ALA A 148 -9.79 0.84 33.31
C ALA A 148 -9.18 0.38 34.65
N THR A 149 -10.03 0.02 35.60
CA THR A 149 -9.59 -0.56 36.88
C THR A 149 -9.29 -2.06 36.75
N GLY A 150 -8.23 -2.54 37.38
CA GLY A 150 -7.91 -3.97 37.47
C GLY A 150 -6.90 -4.43 36.41
N ASP A 151 -6.94 -5.71 36.07
CA ASP A 151 -6.02 -6.37 35.12
C ASP A 151 -6.56 -6.42 33.68
N LYS A 152 -7.66 -5.70 33.41
CA LYS A 152 -8.32 -5.68 32.09
C LYS A 152 -8.09 -4.34 31.40
N MET A 153 -7.86 -4.41 30.09
CA MET A 153 -7.78 -3.27 29.18
C MET A 153 -8.77 -3.43 28.04
N VAL A 154 -9.03 -2.35 27.32
CA VAL A 154 -9.83 -2.37 26.10
C VAL A 154 -8.89 -2.67 24.90
N VAL A 155 -9.32 -3.51 23.94
CA VAL A 155 -8.47 -3.82 22.77
C VAL A 155 -8.16 -2.56 21.94
N SER A 156 -9.16 -1.70 21.71
CA SER A 156 -8.93 -0.43 20.99
C SER A 156 -7.95 0.50 21.69
N GLN A 157 -7.89 0.43 23.02
CA GLN A 157 -6.97 1.21 23.83
C GLN A 157 -5.52 0.79 23.56
N TRP A 158 -5.24 -0.51 23.52
CA TRP A 158 -3.91 -1.02 23.17
C TRP A 158 -3.54 -0.68 21.72
N LEU A 159 -4.46 -0.86 20.76
CA LEU A 159 -4.21 -0.53 19.35
C LEU A 159 -3.87 0.95 19.16
N ARG A 160 -4.63 1.86 19.78
CA ARG A 160 -4.38 3.31 19.74
C ARG A 160 -3.08 3.71 20.43
N PHE A 161 -2.74 3.08 21.55
CA PHE A 161 -1.47 3.30 22.24
C PHE A 161 -0.27 2.97 21.35
N HIS A 162 -0.39 1.94 20.51
CA HIS A 162 0.60 1.57 19.50
C HIS A 162 0.40 2.23 18.12
N HIS A 163 -0.52 3.21 18.01
CA HIS A 163 -0.85 3.91 16.76
C HIS A 163 -1.30 2.99 15.61
N LEU A 164 -1.90 1.85 15.93
CA LEU A 164 -2.48 0.94 14.95
C LEU A 164 -3.91 1.37 14.57
N PRO A 165 -4.28 1.25 13.29
CA PRO A 165 -5.65 1.53 12.86
C PRO A 165 -6.62 0.54 13.51
N LEU A 166 -7.83 1.02 13.84
CA LEU A 166 -8.91 0.16 14.32
C LEU A 166 -9.58 -0.52 13.12
N PRO A 167 -9.71 -1.86 13.10
CA PRO A 167 -10.41 -2.55 12.03
C PRO A 167 -11.87 -2.09 11.95
N THR A 168 -12.42 -2.01 10.74
CA THR A 168 -13.82 -1.62 10.52
C THR A 168 -14.68 -2.77 9.97
N ASP A 169 -14.04 -3.85 9.55
CA ASP A 169 -14.66 -5.01 8.93
C ASP A 169 -13.84 -6.30 9.17
N GLU A 170 -14.37 -7.43 8.72
CA GLU A 170 -13.73 -8.75 8.89
C GLU A 170 -12.36 -8.82 8.19
N GLU A 171 -12.20 -8.15 7.04
CA GLU A 171 -10.99 -8.19 6.21
C GLU A 171 -9.86 -7.40 6.87
N SER A 172 -10.11 -6.16 7.28
CA SER A 172 -9.19 -5.33 8.07
C SER A 172 -8.84 -5.97 9.41
N THR A 173 -9.73 -6.78 9.99
CA THR A 173 -9.45 -7.55 11.22
C THR A 173 -8.49 -8.69 10.96
N LYS A 174 -8.68 -9.45 9.86
CA LYS A 174 -7.73 -10.50 9.43
C LYS A 174 -6.36 -9.90 9.12
N ALA A 175 -6.32 -8.78 8.39
CA ALA A 175 -5.09 -8.04 8.12
C ALA A 175 -4.37 -7.58 9.40
N LEU A 176 -5.12 -7.13 10.42
CA LEU A 176 -4.55 -6.82 11.74
C LEU A 176 -4.00 -8.07 12.45
N ILE A 177 -4.69 -9.21 12.39
CA ILE A 177 -4.21 -10.47 12.97
C ILE A 177 -2.91 -10.90 12.27
N ASP A 178 -2.88 -10.84 10.94
CA ASP A 178 -1.71 -11.15 10.13
C ASP A 178 -0.55 -10.21 10.49
N LEU A 179 -0.79 -8.91 10.57
CA LEU A 179 0.19 -7.95 11.10
C LEU A 179 0.73 -8.40 12.46
N LEU A 180 -0.13 -8.68 13.44
CA LEU A 180 0.32 -9.00 14.79
C LEU A 180 1.11 -10.31 14.85
N ASN A 181 0.79 -11.26 13.96
CA ASN A 181 1.49 -12.53 13.79
C ASN A 181 2.85 -12.36 13.09
N PHE A 182 2.89 -11.60 12.00
CA PHE A 182 4.07 -11.47 11.12
C PHE A 182 4.97 -10.28 11.44
N ALA A 183 4.54 -9.31 12.25
CA ALA A 183 5.38 -8.18 12.65
C ALA A 183 6.58 -8.54 13.53
N VAL A 184 6.87 -9.82 13.80
CA VAL A 184 7.98 -10.25 14.68
C VAL A 184 9.31 -10.07 13.97
N ILE A 185 10.02 -8.98 14.27
CA ILE A 185 11.38 -8.80 13.77
C ILE A 185 12.35 -9.69 14.56
N PRO A 186 13.16 -10.54 13.92
CA PRO A 186 14.13 -11.39 14.60
C PRO A 186 15.15 -10.54 15.38
N ASP A 187 15.49 -10.97 16.59
CA ASP A 187 16.61 -10.39 17.31
C ASP A 187 17.91 -10.60 16.51
N LEU A 188 18.68 -9.53 16.38
CA LEU A 188 19.96 -9.53 15.71
C LEU A 188 21.09 -9.62 16.74
N PRO A 189 22.16 -10.39 16.45
CA PRO A 189 23.39 -10.30 17.25
C PRO A 189 24.00 -8.89 17.11
N ASP A 190 24.95 -8.58 17.97
CA ASP A 190 25.64 -7.29 18.01
C ASP A 190 26.25 -6.89 16.64
N THR A 191 26.76 -7.83 15.85
CA THR A 191 27.23 -7.60 14.46
C THR A 191 26.18 -7.93 13.40
N GLY A 192 24.89 -7.79 13.74
CA GLY A 192 23.78 -8.23 12.90
C GLY A 192 23.69 -7.53 11.56
N ASN A 193 23.96 -6.21 11.53
CA ASN A 193 24.17 -5.43 10.33
C ASN A 193 25.67 -5.39 10.01
N TYR A 194 26.13 -6.16 9.03
CA TYR A 194 27.56 -6.20 8.64
C TYR A 194 28.06 -4.94 7.93
N TRP A 195 27.15 -4.07 7.50
CA TRP A 195 27.46 -2.90 6.67
C TRP A 195 27.30 -1.58 7.42
N GLU A 196 27.12 -1.63 8.75
CA GLU A 196 26.85 -0.43 9.57
C GLU A 196 27.88 0.69 9.38
N LEU A 197 29.17 0.34 9.23
CA LEU A 197 30.23 1.32 8.97
C LEU A 197 30.36 1.70 7.48
N LEU A 198 30.11 0.75 6.56
CA LEU A 198 30.18 0.99 5.11
C LEU A 198 29.07 1.92 4.61
N ASP A 199 27.88 1.81 5.21
CA ASP A 199 26.70 2.64 4.92
C ASP A 199 26.50 3.77 5.94
N ALA A 200 27.56 4.16 6.65
CA ALA A 200 27.50 5.28 7.58
C ALA A 200 27.01 6.56 6.85
N PRO A 201 26.03 7.30 7.40
CA PRO A 201 25.53 8.55 6.81
C PRO A 201 26.62 9.59 6.57
N GLU A 202 26.43 10.48 5.59
CA GLU A 202 27.40 11.56 5.27
C GLU A 202 27.68 12.51 6.45
N ASP A 203 26.74 12.64 7.40
CA ASP A 203 26.90 13.45 8.60
C ASP A 203 27.53 12.68 9.79
N SER A 204 27.91 11.41 9.59
CA SER A 204 28.57 10.59 10.61
C SER A 204 30.06 10.95 10.77
N PRO A 205 30.58 11.07 12.01
CA PRO A 205 32.02 11.24 12.23
C PRO A 205 32.85 10.06 11.68
N PHE A 206 32.21 8.90 11.54
CA PHE A 206 32.82 7.66 11.06
C PHE A 206 32.53 7.37 9.58
N GLU A 207 31.94 8.31 8.83
CA GLU A 207 31.72 8.17 7.39
C GLU A 207 33.02 7.76 6.67
N LEU A 208 32.96 6.69 5.89
CA LEU A 208 34.08 6.17 5.10
C LEU A 208 34.18 6.92 3.76
N THR A 209 34.67 8.16 3.80
CA THR A 209 34.99 8.96 2.62
C THR A 209 36.03 8.27 1.73
N LYS A 210 36.14 8.68 0.45
CA LYS A 210 37.15 8.13 -0.48
C LYS A 210 38.58 8.12 0.10
N SER A 211 38.94 9.17 0.85
CA SER A 211 40.23 9.26 1.53
C SER A 211 40.38 8.20 2.63
N LYS A 212 39.39 8.07 3.52
CA LYS A 212 39.41 7.07 4.60
C LYS A 212 39.40 5.63 4.06
N ARG A 213 38.65 5.36 2.99
CA ARG A 213 38.68 4.06 2.29
C ARG A 213 40.07 3.75 1.73
N ALA A 214 40.76 4.75 1.15
CA ALA A 214 42.14 4.57 0.69
C ALA A 214 43.10 4.27 1.85
N ILE A 215 42.98 4.97 3.00
CA ILE A 215 43.77 4.68 4.21
C ILE A 215 43.59 3.24 4.67
N ILE A 216 42.34 2.76 4.76
CA ILE A 216 42.05 1.36 5.14
C ILE A 216 42.73 0.40 4.17
N ARG A 217 42.69 0.67 2.86
CA ARG A 217 43.33 -0.20 1.86
C ARG A 217 44.86 -0.17 1.96
N ASP A 218 45.46 0.98 2.23
CA ASP A 218 46.92 1.10 2.40
C ASP A 218 47.41 0.29 3.61
N ILE A 219 46.71 0.39 4.75
CA ILE A 219 47.01 -0.42 5.94
C ILE A 219 46.81 -1.92 5.66
N THR A 220 45.76 -2.27 4.93
CA THR A 220 45.48 -3.66 4.54
C THR A 220 46.57 -4.25 3.65
N ALA A 221 47.06 -3.48 2.68
CA ALA A 221 48.15 -3.89 1.81
C ALA A 221 49.47 -4.07 2.57
N GLN A 222 49.73 -3.24 3.59
CA GLN A 222 50.90 -3.39 4.46
C GLN A 222 50.81 -4.67 5.31
N LEU A 223 49.64 -4.94 5.90
CA LEU A 223 49.42 -6.11 6.75
C LEU A 223 49.59 -7.43 5.98
N THR A 224 49.01 -7.51 4.78
CA THR A 224 49.01 -8.72 3.95
C THR A 224 50.24 -8.81 3.04
N SER A 225 51.11 -7.79 3.03
CA SER A 225 52.15 -7.58 2.01
C SER A 225 51.62 -7.67 0.57
N ASN A 226 50.30 -7.48 0.38
CA ASN A 226 49.57 -7.66 -0.86
C ASN A 226 49.76 -9.06 -1.50
N GLU A 227 50.09 -10.08 -0.69
CA GLU A 227 50.29 -11.45 -1.15
C GLU A 227 48.98 -12.26 -1.18
N MET A 228 48.02 -11.89 -0.33
CA MET A 228 46.71 -12.54 -0.25
C MET A 228 45.62 -11.57 0.24
N PRO A 229 44.34 -11.86 -0.03
CA PRO A 229 43.25 -11.05 0.49
C PRO A 229 43.17 -11.08 2.01
N LEU A 230 42.70 -9.99 2.62
CA LEU A 230 42.60 -9.85 4.08
C LEU A 230 41.71 -10.93 4.71
N ALA A 231 40.63 -11.33 4.03
CA ALA A 231 39.76 -12.40 4.50
C ALA A 231 40.47 -13.77 4.55
N GLU A 232 41.41 -14.03 3.63
CA GLU A 232 42.24 -15.24 3.64
C GLU A 232 43.21 -15.21 4.82
N TYR A 233 43.83 -14.05 5.05
CA TYR A 233 44.76 -13.82 6.16
C TYR A 233 44.10 -14.04 7.53
N PHE A 234 42.91 -13.48 7.77
CA PHE A 234 42.16 -13.70 9.01
C PHE A 234 41.58 -15.11 9.13
N GLY A 235 41.25 -15.75 8.01
CA GLY A 235 40.67 -17.09 7.99
C GLY A 235 41.67 -18.23 8.16
N ALA A 236 42.97 -17.96 8.23
CA ALA A 236 44.01 -18.98 8.33
C ALA A 236 43.79 -19.96 9.51
N SER A 237 43.47 -19.42 10.71
CA SER A 237 43.17 -20.23 11.90
C SER A 237 41.94 -21.12 11.69
N LEU A 238 40.89 -20.57 11.08
CA LEU A 238 39.65 -21.29 10.80
C LEU A 238 39.87 -22.46 9.82
N VAL A 239 40.73 -22.27 8.81
CA VAL A 239 41.10 -23.33 7.86
C VAL A 239 41.86 -24.45 8.55
N LEU A 240 42.82 -24.12 9.44
CA LEU A 240 43.58 -25.10 10.21
C LEU A 240 42.69 -25.89 11.19
N GLU A 241 41.79 -25.20 11.90
CA GLU A 241 40.86 -25.83 12.85
C GLU A 241 39.92 -26.83 12.16
N ASN A 242 39.46 -26.53 10.94
CA ASN A 242 38.56 -27.40 10.20
C ASN A 242 39.27 -28.58 9.48
N ALA A 243 40.61 -28.61 9.48
CA ALA A 243 41.42 -29.72 8.96
C ALA A 243 41.73 -30.82 10.01
N GLY A 244 41.45 -30.57 11.30
CA GLY A 244 41.69 -31.51 12.41
C GLY A 244 40.67 -32.66 12.54
N SER A 245 40.94 -33.61 13.45
CA SER A 245 40.06 -34.76 13.73
C SER A 245 38.76 -34.38 14.45
N ASP A 246 38.80 -33.35 15.29
CA ASP A 246 37.64 -32.78 15.97
C ASP A 246 36.98 -31.72 15.08
N LYS A 247 36.12 -32.17 14.16
CA LYS A 247 35.41 -31.27 13.23
C LYS A 247 34.53 -30.30 14.01
N GLN A 248 34.84 -29.01 13.91
CA GLN A 248 33.98 -27.94 14.42
C GLN A 248 32.60 -27.91 13.71
N PRO A 249 31.61 -27.21 14.29
CA PRO A 249 30.32 -26.99 13.65
C PRO A 249 30.46 -26.45 12.22
N GLN A 250 29.74 -27.06 11.27
CA GLN A 250 29.81 -26.69 9.85
C GLN A 250 28.86 -25.55 9.46
N SER A 251 28.14 -24.96 10.41
CA SER A 251 27.20 -23.89 10.09
C SER A 251 27.94 -22.62 9.65
N LEU A 252 27.41 -21.97 8.60
CA LEU A 252 27.98 -20.74 8.04
C LEU A 252 28.04 -19.61 9.08
N GLU A 253 26.97 -19.47 9.89
CA GLU A 253 26.86 -18.45 10.94
C GLU A 253 27.94 -18.60 12.02
N TYR A 254 28.24 -19.83 12.45
CA TYR A 254 29.31 -20.09 13.42
C TYR A 254 30.68 -19.73 12.83
N ARG A 255 30.97 -20.21 11.62
CA ARG A 255 32.24 -19.96 10.93
C ARG A 255 32.48 -18.48 10.66
N LEU A 256 31.43 -17.74 10.34
CA LEU A 256 31.52 -16.30 10.12
C LEU A 256 31.83 -15.54 11.42
N GLN A 257 31.16 -15.89 12.52
CA GLN A 257 31.46 -15.31 13.84
C GLN A 257 32.87 -15.68 14.32
N ARG A 258 33.34 -16.89 14.00
CA ARG A 258 34.71 -17.32 14.28
C ARG A 258 35.73 -16.50 13.48
N LEU A 259 35.51 -16.31 12.17
CA LEU A 259 36.36 -15.45 11.33
C LEU A 259 36.50 -14.04 11.90
N ILE A 260 35.39 -13.39 12.28
CA ILE A 260 35.40 -12.04 12.87
C ILE A 260 36.12 -12.03 14.22
N SER A 261 35.86 -13.04 15.06
CA SER A 261 36.49 -13.14 16.37
C SER A 261 38.00 -13.36 16.28
N ASP A 262 38.45 -14.19 15.34
CA ASP A 262 39.86 -14.48 15.11
C ASP A 262 40.57 -13.25 14.52
N ALA A 263 39.93 -12.54 13.58
CA ALA A 263 40.42 -11.28 13.05
C ALA A 263 40.69 -10.25 14.17
N ARG A 264 39.77 -10.13 15.13
CA ARG A 264 39.93 -9.23 16.28
C ARG A 264 41.02 -9.69 17.27
N LEU A 265 41.28 -11.00 17.38
CA LEU A 265 42.27 -11.56 18.30
C LEU A 265 43.71 -11.46 17.79
N GLN A 266 43.92 -11.14 16.50
CA GLN A 266 45.25 -10.82 16.00
C GLN A 266 45.66 -9.46 16.57
N ASP A 267 46.59 -9.48 17.54
CA ASP A 267 46.99 -8.31 18.32
C ASP A 267 47.33 -7.13 17.38
N GLU A 268 46.79 -5.95 17.69
CA GLU A 268 47.02 -4.66 17.03
C GLU A 268 46.26 -4.36 15.71
N THR A 269 45.67 -5.32 14.99
CA THR A 269 45.10 -5.02 13.65
C THR A 269 43.97 -3.98 13.67
N GLY A 270 42.98 -4.15 14.53
CA GLY A 270 41.89 -3.18 14.68
C GLY A 270 42.39 -1.80 15.14
N GLN A 271 43.42 -1.77 15.99
CA GLN A 271 43.99 -0.53 16.52
C GLN A 271 44.79 0.21 15.44
N ASN A 272 45.54 -0.49 14.59
CA ASN A 272 46.29 0.10 13.48
C ASN A 272 45.38 0.87 12.52
N TYR A 273 44.20 0.32 12.20
CA TYR A 273 43.21 1.04 11.39
C TYR A 273 42.65 2.26 12.13
N ILE A 274 42.32 2.14 13.42
CA ILE A 274 41.79 3.24 14.24
C ILE A 274 42.80 4.39 14.32
N ASP A 275 44.06 4.09 14.57
CA ASP A 275 45.15 5.07 14.69
C ASP A 275 45.40 5.78 13.35
N ALA A 276 45.46 5.02 12.24
CA ALA A 276 45.65 5.59 10.91
C ALA A 276 44.48 6.48 10.47
N LEU A 277 43.25 6.17 10.90
CA LEU A 277 42.06 6.97 10.63
C LEU A 277 41.92 8.17 11.58
N GLY A 278 42.75 8.25 12.63
CA GLY A 278 42.67 9.29 13.65
C GLY A 278 41.42 9.21 14.52
N TRP A 279 40.81 8.02 14.64
CA TRP A 279 39.62 7.79 15.44
C TRP A 279 39.96 7.48 16.89
N PHE A 280 39.13 7.94 17.84
CA PHE A 280 39.31 7.69 19.28
C PHE A 280 40.69 8.12 19.85
N THR A 281 41.27 9.19 19.33
CA THR A 281 42.64 9.67 19.65
C THR A 281 42.76 10.50 20.94
N ASP A 282 41.65 10.85 21.59
CA ASP A 282 41.64 11.57 22.88
C ASP A 282 41.88 10.59 24.04
N GLU A 283 43.00 10.75 24.76
CA GLU A 283 43.36 9.92 25.93
C GLU A 283 42.32 9.95 27.06
N SER A 284 41.50 11.00 27.11
CA SER A 284 40.38 11.17 28.06
C SER A 284 39.00 10.87 27.47
N GLY A 285 38.93 10.49 26.18
CA GLY A 285 37.72 10.16 25.44
C GLY A 285 37.24 8.72 25.60
N ALA A 286 36.08 8.42 25.03
CA ALA A 286 35.58 7.05 24.95
C ALA A 286 36.46 6.20 24.01
N LYS A 287 36.76 4.96 24.38
CA LYS A 287 37.49 4.01 23.53
C LYS A 287 36.55 3.31 22.55
N ALA A 288 37.10 2.82 21.44
CA ALA A 288 36.35 2.00 20.48
C ALA A 288 35.78 0.75 21.16
N SER A 289 34.49 0.48 20.91
CA SER A 289 33.86 -0.75 21.39
C SER A 289 34.31 -1.96 20.56
N LYS A 290 34.26 -3.17 21.13
CA LYS A 290 34.56 -4.42 20.39
C LYS A 290 33.73 -4.55 19.11
N GLN A 291 32.48 -4.14 19.18
CA GLN A 291 31.51 -4.18 18.10
C GLN A 291 31.89 -3.23 16.96
N PHE A 292 32.36 -2.03 17.30
CA PHE A 292 32.90 -1.08 16.32
C PHE A 292 34.13 -1.64 15.59
N VAL A 293 35.03 -2.28 16.35
CA VAL A 293 36.22 -2.93 15.77
C VAL A 293 35.80 -4.05 14.80
N ASP A 294 34.82 -4.88 15.17
CA ASP A 294 34.31 -5.93 14.29
C ASP A 294 33.76 -5.36 12.97
N GLN A 295 32.99 -4.27 13.03
CA GLN A 295 32.47 -3.57 11.84
C GLN A 295 33.57 -3.00 10.96
N LEU A 296 34.62 -2.43 11.57
CA LEU A 296 35.78 -1.92 10.85
C LEU A 296 36.54 -3.03 10.12
N LEU A 297 36.73 -4.19 10.77
CA LEU A 297 37.39 -5.35 10.16
C LEU A 297 36.57 -5.93 9.00
N ILE A 298 35.24 -6.00 9.14
CA ILE A 298 34.35 -6.40 8.05
C ILE A 298 34.46 -5.44 6.87
N ALA A 299 34.40 -4.13 7.13
CA ALA A 299 34.55 -3.10 6.10
C ALA A 299 35.90 -3.21 5.38
N ALA A 300 36.99 -3.43 6.13
CA ALA A 300 38.32 -3.63 5.57
C ALA A 300 38.41 -4.86 4.66
N MET A 301 37.85 -6.01 5.08
CA MET A 301 37.81 -7.22 4.25
C MET A 301 37.05 -7.02 2.94
N LEU A 302 35.97 -6.26 2.95
CA LEU A 302 35.17 -5.98 1.75
C LEU A 302 35.84 -4.96 0.83
N LEU A 303 36.43 -3.88 1.38
CA LEU A 303 37.16 -2.85 0.63
C LEU A 303 38.45 -3.36 -0.01
N ASP A 304 39.08 -4.38 0.58
CA ASP A 304 40.24 -5.06 0.01
C ASP A 304 39.89 -5.78 -1.30
N LEU A 305 38.71 -6.41 -1.35
CA LEU A 305 38.22 -7.14 -2.52
C LEU A 305 37.66 -6.21 -3.60
N ASP A 306 36.88 -5.21 -3.19
CA ASP A 306 36.27 -4.23 -4.08
C ASP A 306 36.40 -2.81 -3.51
N PRO A 307 37.30 -1.97 -4.07
CA PRO A 307 37.54 -0.62 -3.56
C PRO A 307 36.32 0.31 -3.63
N GLU A 308 35.44 0.07 -4.61
CA GLU A 308 34.27 0.91 -4.89
C GLU A 308 32.98 0.28 -4.31
N ILE A 309 33.10 -0.70 -3.42
CA ILE A 309 31.95 -1.44 -2.88
C ILE A 309 30.92 -0.47 -2.25
N ASP A 310 29.66 -0.64 -2.63
CA ASP A 310 28.55 0.21 -2.22
C ASP A 310 27.23 -0.57 -2.28
N THR A 311 26.29 -0.25 -1.40
CA THR A 311 24.95 -0.85 -1.40
C THR A 311 24.15 -0.59 -2.67
N ALA A 312 24.41 0.52 -3.36
CA ALA A 312 23.81 0.82 -4.65
C ALA A 312 24.47 0.04 -5.81
N ASN A 313 25.62 -0.61 -5.62
CA ASN A 313 26.28 -1.30 -6.72
C ASN A 313 25.60 -2.63 -7.05
N THR A 314 25.60 -2.97 -8.34
CA THR A 314 25.10 -4.27 -8.83
C THR A 314 26.23 -5.27 -9.09
N THR A 315 27.48 -4.83 -8.92
CA THR A 315 28.69 -5.58 -9.21
C THR A 315 29.58 -5.67 -7.99
N LEU A 316 30.05 -6.87 -7.66
CA LEU A 316 31.05 -7.12 -6.63
C LEU A 316 32.31 -7.63 -7.30
N ALA A 317 33.40 -6.87 -7.27
CA ALA A 317 34.69 -7.25 -7.85
C ALA A 317 34.57 -7.79 -9.30
N GLY A 318 33.74 -7.13 -10.12
CA GLY A 318 33.47 -7.50 -11.51
C GLY A 318 32.39 -8.57 -11.72
N PHE A 319 31.86 -9.20 -10.67
CA PHE A 319 30.71 -10.12 -10.78
C PHE A 319 29.40 -9.35 -10.68
N ASN A 320 28.56 -9.40 -11.73
CA ASN A 320 27.28 -8.69 -11.76
C ASN A 320 26.11 -9.56 -11.28
N LEU A 321 25.57 -9.22 -10.10
CA LEU A 321 24.46 -9.91 -9.43
C LEU A 321 23.12 -9.78 -10.18
N TYR A 322 22.95 -8.73 -10.98
CA TYR A 322 21.71 -8.39 -11.68
C TYR A 322 21.93 -8.16 -13.17
N SER A 323 22.84 -8.93 -13.78
CA SER A 323 23.00 -8.91 -15.24
C SER A 323 21.82 -9.59 -15.93
N SER A 324 21.58 -9.27 -17.19
CA SER A 324 20.54 -9.94 -17.98
C SER A 324 20.75 -11.46 -18.12
N ALA A 325 21.98 -11.95 -17.92
CA ALA A 325 22.29 -13.38 -17.94
C ALA A 325 21.77 -14.13 -16.70
N GLN A 326 21.41 -13.43 -15.62
CA GLN A 326 20.87 -14.05 -14.40
C GLN A 326 19.34 -14.19 -14.43
N VAL A 327 18.65 -13.62 -15.43
CA VAL A 327 17.20 -13.74 -15.56
C VAL A 327 16.80 -15.23 -15.64
N GLN A 328 15.76 -15.63 -14.91
CA GLN A 328 15.24 -17.00 -14.80
C GLN A 328 16.18 -18.02 -14.16
N ARG A 329 17.31 -17.57 -13.57
CA ARG A 329 18.17 -18.46 -12.78
C ARG A 329 17.70 -18.51 -11.32
N ARG A 330 17.93 -19.64 -10.66
CA ARG A 330 17.59 -19.76 -9.24
C ARG A 330 18.57 -18.92 -8.39
N PRO A 331 18.11 -18.24 -7.33
CA PRO A 331 18.98 -17.44 -6.48
C PRO A 331 20.18 -18.22 -5.91
N CYS A 332 19.99 -19.50 -5.59
CA CYS A 332 21.07 -20.37 -5.11
C CYS A 332 22.19 -20.59 -6.13
N ASP A 333 21.85 -20.65 -7.43
CA ASP A 333 22.82 -20.85 -8.50
C ASP A 333 23.68 -19.59 -8.66
N VAL A 334 23.06 -18.41 -8.63
CA VAL A 334 23.77 -17.11 -8.67
C VAL A 334 24.73 -16.96 -7.49
N ARG A 335 24.32 -17.37 -6.27
CA ARG A 335 25.20 -17.38 -5.10
C ARG A 335 26.39 -18.33 -5.26
N ASN A 336 26.18 -19.50 -5.85
CA ASN A 336 27.25 -20.47 -6.06
C ASN A 336 28.26 -19.96 -7.11
N ASP A 337 27.77 -19.31 -8.16
CA ASP A 337 28.63 -18.66 -9.15
C ASP A 337 29.44 -17.52 -8.54
N LEU A 338 28.85 -16.74 -7.64
CA LEU A 338 29.60 -15.72 -6.90
C LEU A 338 30.72 -16.35 -6.06
N LYS A 339 30.46 -17.44 -5.34
CA LYS A 339 31.50 -18.16 -4.58
C LYS A 339 32.62 -18.66 -5.50
N ALA A 340 32.25 -19.25 -6.63
CA ALA A 340 33.22 -19.72 -7.63
C ALA A 340 34.05 -18.55 -8.19
N HIS A 341 33.42 -17.40 -8.45
CA HIS A 341 34.11 -16.18 -8.88
C HIS A 341 35.13 -15.71 -7.83
N LEU A 342 34.75 -15.67 -6.55
CA LEU A 342 35.65 -15.27 -5.46
C LEU A 342 36.86 -16.21 -5.33
N ILE A 343 36.65 -17.52 -5.44
CA ILE A 343 37.74 -18.52 -5.44
C ILE A 343 38.65 -18.32 -6.65
N GLN A 344 38.08 -18.18 -7.85
CA GLN A 344 38.87 -18.09 -9.08
C GLN A 344 39.66 -16.78 -9.17
N ARG A 345 39.03 -15.65 -8.84
CA ARG A 345 39.56 -14.29 -9.00
C ARG A 345 40.54 -13.90 -7.90
N PHE A 346 40.24 -14.27 -6.65
CA PHE A 346 41.00 -13.86 -5.46
C PHE A 346 41.74 -15.00 -4.78
N LYS A 347 41.61 -16.24 -5.27
CA LYS A 347 42.27 -17.43 -4.70
C LYS A 347 41.87 -17.72 -3.26
N LEU A 348 40.68 -17.28 -2.85
CA LEU A 348 40.14 -17.59 -1.53
C LEU A 348 39.95 -19.09 -1.34
N ASN A 349 40.18 -19.57 -0.12
CA ASN A 349 39.88 -20.93 0.28
C ASN A 349 38.38 -21.24 0.10
N GLU A 350 38.05 -22.49 -0.26
CA GLU A 350 36.66 -22.95 -0.41
C GLU A 350 35.82 -22.79 0.87
N LEU A 351 36.46 -22.75 2.03
CA LEU A 351 35.82 -22.49 3.33
C LEU A 351 35.54 -21.01 3.58
N ILE A 352 36.38 -20.11 3.05
CA ILE A 352 36.34 -18.66 3.29
C ILE A 352 35.45 -17.96 2.27
N ALA A 353 35.50 -18.36 0.99
CA ALA A 353 34.71 -17.74 -0.07
C ALA A 353 33.19 -17.65 0.23
N PRO A 354 32.54 -18.68 0.82
CA PRO A 354 31.13 -18.58 1.23
C PRO A 354 30.88 -17.54 2.34
N LEU A 355 31.84 -17.31 3.23
CA LEU A 355 31.74 -16.32 4.32
C LEU A 355 31.84 -14.89 3.76
N VAL A 356 32.77 -14.67 2.85
CA VAL A 356 32.93 -13.38 2.15
C VAL A 356 31.71 -13.08 1.28
N ALA A 357 31.19 -14.07 0.55
CA ALA A 357 29.96 -13.92 -0.22
C ALA A 357 28.77 -13.52 0.68
N GLU A 358 28.65 -14.13 1.86
CA GLU A 358 27.63 -13.78 2.85
C GLU A 358 27.79 -12.31 3.33
N LEU A 359 29.00 -11.90 3.69
CA LEU A 359 29.28 -10.51 4.13
C LEU A 359 28.94 -9.50 3.03
N ALA A 360 29.32 -9.76 1.78
CA ALA A 360 29.07 -8.84 0.68
C ALA A 360 27.59 -8.77 0.29
N LEU A 361 26.91 -9.92 0.19
CA LEU A 361 25.48 -9.97 -0.13
C LEU A 361 24.62 -9.32 0.96
N ALA A 362 25.05 -9.33 2.23
CA ALA A 362 24.28 -8.77 3.33
C ALA A 362 23.96 -7.28 3.18
N GLY A 363 24.80 -6.51 2.48
CA GLY A 363 24.50 -5.12 2.14
C GLY A 363 24.03 -4.96 0.70
N MET A 364 24.76 -5.50 -0.27
CA MET A 364 24.48 -5.25 -1.70
C MET A 364 23.18 -5.89 -2.20
N ALA A 365 22.84 -7.06 -1.67
CA ALA A 365 21.79 -7.90 -2.22
C ALA A 365 21.22 -8.87 -1.16
N PRO A 366 20.68 -8.34 -0.04
CA PRO A 366 20.19 -9.14 1.08
C PRO A 366 19.09 -10.14 0.67
N GLU A 367 18.39 -9.90 -0.44
CA GLU A 367 17.39 -10.81 -0.99
C GLU A 367 17.93 -12.20 -1.36
N TYR A 368 19.22 -12.33 -1.65
CA TYR A 368 19.86 -13.64 -1.88
C TYR A 368 20.12 -14.40 -0.57
N LEU A 369 20.06 -13.75 0.59
CA LEU A 369 20.36 -14.36 1.90
C LEU A 369 19.10 -14.78 2.67
N VAL A 370 17.92 -14.52 2.12
CA VAL A 370 16.64 -14.95 2.70
C VAL A 370 16.60 -16.46 2.87
N ARG A 371 16.03 -16.92 3.99
CA ARG A 371 15.93 -18.35 4.31
C ARG A 371 14.75 -19.00 3.59
N GLU A 372 14.90 -20.27 3.28
CA GLU A 372 13.80 -21.11 2.75
C GLU A 372 13.16 -20.50 1.49
N LEU A 373 14.00 -20.00 0.57
CA LEU A 373 13.53 -19.57 -0.74
C LEU A 373 12.92 -20.76 -1.49
N PRO A 374 11.72 -20.59 -2.06
CA PRO A 374 11.05 -21.67 -2.73
C PRO A 374 11.77 -22.03 -4.05
N PRO A 375 11.83 -23.33 -4.42
CA PRO A 375 12.58 -23.77 -5.60
C PRO A 375 12.09 -23.19 -6.93
N SER A 376 10.82 -22.77 -7.01
CA SER A 376 10.21 -22.16 -8.19
C SER A 376 10.54 -20.67 -8.36
N LEU A 377 11.05 -20.00 -7.32
CA LEU A 377 11.41 -18.58 -7.41
C LEU A 377 12.71 -18.40 -8.19
N VAL A 378 12.65 -17.59 -9.24
CA VAL A 378 13.79 -17.29 -10.11
C VAL A 378 14.01 -15.79 -10.26
N VAL A 379 15.27 -15.39 -10.45
CA VAL A 379 15.67 -13.98 -10.48
C VAL A 379 15.10 -13.29 -11.72
N GLY A 380 14.62 -12.06 -11.56
CA GLY A 380 14.14 -11.22 -12.67
C GLY A 380 12.68 -11.46 -13.09
N THR A 381 11.90 -12.20 -12.30
CA THR A 381 10.43 -12.28 -12.42
C THR A 381 9.74 -11.27 -11.49
N ALA A 382 8.42 -11.09 -11.64
CA ALA A 382 7.63 -10.28 -10.71
C ALA A 382 7.68 -10.84 -9.28
N GLY A 383 7.73 -12.17 -9.12
CA GLY A 383 7.92 -12.82 -7.82
C GLY A 383 9.21 -12.40 -7.13
N TRP A 384 10.30 -12.28 -7.88
CA TRP A 384 11.57 -11.77 -7.36
C TRP A 384 11.50 -10.30 -6.97
N VAL A 385 10.81 -9.46 -7.75
CA VAL A 385 10.61 -8.04 -7.43
C VAL A 385 9.87 -7.87 -6.10
N ILE A 386 8.82 -8.65 -5.88
CA ILE A 386 8.02 -8.62 -4.65
C ILE A 386 8.87 -9.06 -3.44
N LEU A 387 9.71 -10.08 -3.59
CA LEU A 387 10.67 -10.45 -2.56
C LEU A 387 11.64 -9.30 -2.25
N CYS A 388 12.25 -8.70 -3.28
CA CYS A 388 13.18 -7.58 -3.10
C CYS A 388 12.50 -6.39 -2.41
N GLN A 389 11.23 -6.11 -2.70
CA GLN A 389 10.42 -5.09 -2.04
C GLN A 389 10.22 -5.38 -0.56
N ALA A 390 9.82 -6.61 -0.22
CA ALA A 390 9.64 -7.04 1.16
C ALA A 390 10.97 -7.00 1.95
N VAL A 391 12.07 -7.44 1.33
CA VAL A 391 13.42 -7.34 1.89
C VAL A 391 13.81 -5.88 2.09
N GLY A 392 13.62 -5.02 1.09
CA GLY A 392 13.92 -3.58 1.20
C GLY A 392 13.14 -2.91 2.32
N LEU A 393 11.85 -3.26 2.50
CA LEU A 393 11.05 -2.80 3.63
C LEU A 393 11.63 -3.29 4.95
N ALA A 394 11.93 -4.59 5.09
CA ALA A 394 12.50 -5.15 6.31
C ALA A 394 13.85 -4.53 6.67
N GLU A 395 14.75 -4.37 5.69
CA GLU A 395 16.07 -3.74 5.84
C GLU A 395 15.98 -2.25 6.17
N SER A 396 14.98 -1.54 5.63
CA SER A 396 14.72 -0.14 5.99
C SER A 396 14.25 0.02 7.44
N ILE A 397 13.66 -1.02 8.03
CA ILE A 397 13.20 -1.03 9.42
C ILE A 397 14.32 -1.52 10.33
N VAL A 398 14.84 -2.73 10.13
CA VAL A 398 15.98 -3.24 10.89
C VAL A 398 17.04 -3.77 9.92
N PRO A 399 18.10 -2.99 9.67
CA PRO A 399 19.20 -3.43 8.81
C PRO A 399 19.80 -4.76 9.28
N GLY A 400 19.99 -5.68 8.34
CA GLY A 400 20.50 -7.04 8.54
C GLY A 400 19.45 -8.08 8.96
N CYS A 401 18.17 -7.72 9.17
CA CYS A 401 17.17 -8.65 9.69
C CYS A 401 16.66 -9.67 8.65
N SER A 402 16.63 -9.32 7.37
CA SER A 402 16.01 -10.14 6.31
C SER A 402 16.68 -11.52 6.17
N ARG A 403 18.00 -11.61 6.37
CA ARG A 403 18.78 -12.86 6.34
C ARG A 403 18.41 -13.87 7.43
N ARG A 404 17.66 -13.44 8.45
CA ARG A 404 17.11 -14.31 9.51
C ARG A 404 15.63 -14.60 9.30
N MET A 405 14.99 -13.97 8.32
CA MET A 405 13.60 -14.20 7.95
C MET A 405 13.48 -15.26 6.86
N THR A 406 12.37 -16.00 6.86
CA THR A 406 12.01 -16.90 5.77
C THR A 406 11.27 -16.13 4.67
N TYR A 407 11.21 -16.69 3.46
CA TYR A 407 10.40 -16.16 2.36
C TYR A 407 8.95 -15.87 2.80
N GLU A 408 8.34 -16.82 3.48
CA GLU A 408 7.00 -16.73 4.03
C GLU A 408 6.84 -15.55 5.00
N HIS A 409 7.78 -15.39 5.94
CA HIS A 409 7.74 -14.31 6.91
C HIS A 409 7.79 -12.95 6.21
N LEU A 410 8.69 -12.79 5.22
CA LEU A 410 8.84 -11.54 4.48
C LEU A 410 7.58 -11.17 3.68
N LEU A 411 6.95 -12.15 3.02
CA LEU A 411 5.71 -11.90 2.29
C LEU A 411 4.53 -11.62 3.23
N GLY A 412 4.43 -12.30 4.36
CA GLY A 412 3.44 -11.99 5.40
C GLY A 412 3.65 -10.61 6.04
N PHE A 413 4.88 -10.10 5.98
CA PHE A 413 5.27 -8.77 6.48
C PHE A 413 4.98 -7.64 5.48
N SER A 414 4.92 -7.89 4.17
CA SER A 414 4.72 -6.84 3.15
C SER A 414 3.39 -6.05 3.27
N PRO A 415 2.22 -6.67 3.59
CA PRO A 415 0.95 -5.96 3.77
C PRO A 415 0.96 -4.90 4.89
N ILE A 416 1.93 -4.97 5.81
CA ILE A 416 2.12 -4.00 6.89
C ILE A 416 2.31 -2.58 6.34
N SER A 417 2.83 -2.44 5.12
CA SER A 417 3.01 -1.13 4.49
C SER A 417 1.70 -0.32 4.44
N GLY A 418 0.56 -0.99 4.27
CA GLY A 418 -0.75 -0.32 4.10
C GLY A 418 -1.37 0.23 5.39
N LEU A 419 -0.72 0.05 6.54
CA LEU A 419 -1.31 0.36 7.85
C LEU A 419 -1.18 1.82 8.26
N THR A 420 -0.11 2.49 7.85
CA THR A 420 0.11 3.91 8.13
C THR A 420 0.68 4.60 6.89
N PRO A 421 0.34 5.89 6.65
CA PRO A 421 0.92 6.62 5.53
C PRO A 421 2.47 6.58 5.48
N PRO A 422 3.20 6.73 6.60
CA PRO A 422 4.66 6.61 6.60
C PRO A 422 5.20 5.23 6.17
N LEU A 423 4.51 4.15 6.56
CA LEU A 423 4.84 2.79 6.15
C LEU A 423 4.61 2.57 4.65
N ASN A 424 3.54 3.16 4.13
CA ASN A 424 3.19 3.04 2.73
C ASN A 424 4.20 3.80 1.85
N ASP A 425 4.55 5.02 2.25
CA ASP A 425 5.58 5.82 1.57
C ASP A 425 6.95 5.12 1.59
N LEU A 426 7.30 4.50 2.72
CA LEU A 426 8.55 3.75 2.85
C LEU A 426 8.60 2.53 1.93
N HIS A 427 7.50 1.75 1.86
CA HIS A 427 7.40 0.60 0.97
C HIS A 427 7.39 1.00 -0.51
N ALA A 428 6.66 2.06 -0.85
CA ALA A 428 6.61 2.64 -2.18
C ALA A 428 8.01 3.04 -2.67
N MET A 429 8.80 3.71 -1.83
CA MET A 429 10.18 4.07 -2.16
C MET A 429 11.11 2.86 -2.24
N ALA A 430 10.99 1.91 -1.31
CA ALA A 430 11.74 0.64 -1.35
C ALA A 430 11.42 -0.19 -2.61
N GLY A 431 10.28 0.05 -3.26
CA GLY A 431 9.87 -0.62 -4.48
C GLY A 431 10.46 -0.08 -5.79
N ILE A 432 11.10 1.09 -5.79
CA ILE A 432 11.66 1.68 -7.00
C ILE A 432 12.85 0.88 -7.52
N ASP A 433 13.88 0.67 -6.68
CA ASP A 433 15.12 -0.01 -7.09
C ASP A 433 14.90 -1.46 -7.58
N PRO A 434 14.04 -2.28 -6.94
CA PRO A 434 13.67 -3.60 -7.45
C PRO A 434 13.06 -3.56 -8.85
N VAL A 435 12.12 -2.65 -9.10
CA VAL A 435 11.42 -2.52 -10.39
C VAL A 435 12.38 -2.04 -11.49
N VAL A 436 13.22 -1.06 -11.18
CA VAL A 436 14.26 -0.57 -12.11
C VAL A 436 15.26 -1.68 -12.44
N THR A 437 15.68 -2.45 -11.44
CA THR A 437 16.59 -3.59 -11.63
C THR A 437 15.96 -4.66 -12.52
N TRP A 438 14.68 -5.00 -12.28
CA TRP A 438 13.92 -5.91 -13.12
C TRP A 438 13.86 -5.43 -14.58
N ALA A 439 13.62 -4.13 -14.80
CA ALA A 439 13.55 -3.56 -16.14
C ALA A 439 14.91 -3.61 -16.86
N LEU A 440 16.02 -3.36 -16.14
CA LEU A 440 17.38 -3.51 -16.67
C LEU A 440 17.71 -4.96 -17.04
N MET A 441 17.42 -5.89 -16.14
CA MET A 441 17.65 -7.32 -16.34
C MET A 441 16.88 -7.84 -17.57
N ASN A 442 15.61 -7.44 -17.69
CA ASN A 442 14.75 -7.77 -18.83
C ASN A 442 15.02 -6.93 -20.09
N GLY A 443 15.98 -5.98 -20.05
CA GLY A 443 16.39 -5.19 -21.21
C GLY A 443 15.38 -4.18 -21.70
N LEU A 444 14.39 -3.83 -20.88
CA LEU A 444 13.35 -2.84 -21.20
C LEU A 444 13.91 -1.40 -21.16
N VAL A 445 14.96 -1.24 -20.35
CA VAL A 445 15.72 0.00 -20.16
C VAL A 445 17.22 -0.31 -20.16
N GLN A 446 18.04 0.70 -20.44
CA GLN A 446 19.49 0.62 -20.43
C GLN A 446 20.08 1.85 -19.74
N ARG A 447 21.27 1.69 -19.15
CA ARG A 447 22.05 2.80 -18.60
C ARG A 447 22.63 3.64 -19.75
N ASP A 448 22.84 4.93 -19.51
CA ASP A 448 23.55 5.80 -20.44
C ASP A 448 25.06 5.45 -20.51
N ALA A 449 25.81 6.10 -21.40
CA ALA A 449 27.24 5.83 -21.60
C ALA A 449 28.09 6.04 -20.33
N ASP A 450 27.60 6.87 -19.41
CA ASP A 450 28.24 7.18 -18.13
C ASP A 450 27.78 6.24 -16.99
N GLY A 451 26.94 5.23 -17.30
CA GLY A 451 26.42 4.27 -16.33
C GLY A 451 25.19 4.77 -15.53
N ASN A 452 24.63 5.92 -15.89
CA ASN A 452 23.53 6.55 -15.18
C ASN A 452 22.14 6.18 -15.73
N LEU A 453 21.12 6.38 -14.91
CA LEU A 453 19.71 6.33 -15.32
C LEU A 453 19.06 7.71 -15.23
N SER A 454 18.39 8.12 -16.31
CA SER A 454 17.52 9.30 -16.30
C SER A 454 16.17 8.98 -15.67
N ILE A 455 15.48 10.00 -15.14
CA ILE A 455 14.13 9.87 -14.57
C ILE A 455 13.14 9.31 -15.59
N GLU A 456 13.25 9.73 -16.85
CA GLU A 456 12.43 9.20 -17.96
C GLU A 456 12.64 7.68 -18.13
N THR A 457 13.89 7.23 -18.04
CA THR A 457 14.24 5.80 -18.15
C THR A 457 13.65 5.01 -16.98
N ILE A 458 13.72 5.55 -15.76
CA ILE A 458 13.12 4.94 -14.56
C ILE A 458 11.60 4.83 -14.71
N ASN A 459 10.93 5.91 -15.09
CA ASN A 459 9.49 5.93 -15.30
C ASN A 459 9.05 4.94 -16.40
N LYS A 460 9.85 4.78 -17.46
CA LYS A 460 9.61 3.75 -18.48
C LYS A 460 9.67 2.33 -17.88
N GLY A 461 10.64 2.06 -17.02
CA GLY A 461 10.76 0.77 -16.31
C GLY A 461 9.56 0.51 -15.40
N ILE A 462 9.15 1.50 -14.60
CA ILE A 462 7.98 1.43 -13.72
C ILE A 462 6.70 1.18 -14.53
N LYS A 463 6.49 1.95 -15.60
CA LYS A 463 5.33 1.78 -16.48
C LYS A 463 5.24 0.36 -17.05
N ALA A 464 6.35 -0.16 -17.59
CA ALA A 464 6.39 -1.50 -18.17
C ALA A 464 6.12 -2.60 -17.13
N TYR A 465 6.60 -2.43 -15.90
CA TYR A 465 6.33 -3.34 -14.80
C TYR A 465 4.83 -3.32 -14.43
N ASN A 466 4.25 -2.13 -14.28
CA ASN A 466 2.84 -1.95 -13.94
C ASN A 466 1.93 -2.54 -15.01
N GLU A 467 2.19 -2.27 -16.29
CA GLU A 467 1.46 -2.86 -17.42
C GLU A 467 1.54 -4.40 -17.41
N HIS A 468 2.70 -4.96 -17.10
CA HIS A 468 2.88 -6.41 -17.01
C HIS A 468 2.07 -7.03 -15.87
N VAL A 469 2.16 -6.45 -14.68
CA VAL A 469 1.41 -6.86 -13.49
C VAL A 469 -0.10 -6.75 -13.71
N GLU A 470 -0.56 -5.63 -14.27
CA GLU A 470 -1.98 -5.39 -14.56
C GLU A 470 -2.52 -6.38 -15.59
N THR A 471 -1.73 -6.69 -16.63
CA THR A 471 -2.08 -7.69 -17.64
C THR A 471 -2.28 -9.08 -17.02
N LEU A 472 -1.35 -9.52 -16.16
CA LEU A 472 -1.45 -10.81 -15.48
C LEU A 472 -2.63 -10.84 -14.49
N SER A 473 -2.80 -9.77 -13.70
CA SER A 473 -3.92 -9.64 -12.76
C SER A 473 -5.27 -9.66 -13.47
N THR A 474 -5.41 -8.93 -14.58
CA THR A 474 -6.64 -8.91 -15.39
C THR A 474 -6.96 -10.28 -15.98
N ALA A 475 -5.95 -11.00 -16.50
CA ALA A 475 -6.12 -12.35 -17.01
C ALA A 475 -6.59 -13.33 -15.93
N LEU A 476 -5.99 -13.27 -14.74
CA LEU A 476 -6.39 -14.10 -13.61
C LEU A 476 -7.80 -13.75 -13.13
N ASN A 477 -8.14 -12.47 -13.05
CA ASN A 477 -9.49 -12.01 -12.70
C ASN A 477 -10.52 -12.50 -13.72
N ALA A 478 -10.17 -12.51 -15.01
CA ALA A 478 -11.04 -12.99 -16.08
C ALA A 478 -11.33 -14.50 -15.96
N ILE A 479 -10.29 -15.31 -15.71
CA ILE A 479 -10.43 -16.77 -15.51
C ILE A 479 -11.22 -17.07 -14.23
N ASN A 480 -11.03 -16.28 -13.17
CA ASN A 480 -11.65 -16.51 -11.86
C ASN A 480 -12.99 -15.76 -11.66
N LYS A 481 -13.50 -15.08 -12.70
CA LYS A 481 -14.75 -14.33 -12.61
C LYS A 481 -15.92 -15.29 -12.38
N PRO A 482 -16.84 -15.03 -11.44
CA PRO A 482 -18.03 -15.86 -11.26
C PRO A 482 -18.84 -15.97 -12.56
N ILE A 483 -19.24 -17.18 -12.90
CA ILE A 483 -20.08 -17.44 -14.07
C ILE A 483 -21.39 -16.64 -13.93
N PRO A 484 -21.82 -15.89 -14.96
CA PRO A 484 -23.08 -15.17 -14.95
C PRO A 484 -24.25 -16.10 -14.62
N ARG A 485 -25.14 -15.66 -13.72
CA ARG A 485 -26.31 -16.41 -13.27
C ARG A 485 -27.57 -15.76 -13.84
N ARG A 486 -28.34 -16.49 -14.67
CA ARG A 486 -29.55 -15.98 -15.35
C ARG A 486 -30.54 -15.40 -14.33
N LYS A 487 -30.73 -16.07 -13.19
CA LYS A 487 -31.65 -15.62 -12.13
C LYS A 487 -31.18 -14.36 -11.44
N ALA A 488 -29.87 -14.23 -11.20
CA ALA A 488 -29.31 -13.04 -10.57
C ALA A 488 -29.42 -11.81 -11.49
N LEU A 489 -29.21 -11.99 -12.80
CA LEU A 489 -29.41 -10.94 -13.80
C LEU A 489 -30.90 -10.55 -13.90
N ALA A 490 -31.80 -11.53 -13.96
CA ALA A 490 -33.24 -11.29 -13.95
C ALA A 490 -33.69 -10.50 -12.71
N LEU A 491 -33.21 -10.89 -11.53
CA LEU A 491 -33.52 -10.20 -10.28
C LEU A 491 -33.00 -8.76 -10.28
N LYS A 492 -31.75 -8.55 -10.74
CA LYS A 492 -31.13 -7.23 -10.85
C LYS A 492 -31.93 -6.31 -11.79
N GLU A 493 -32.33 -6.80 -12.95
CA GLU A 493 -33.09 -6.00 -13.92
C GLU A 493 -34.50 -5.70 -13.41
N LEU A 494 -35.20 -6.70 -12.86
CA LEU A 494 -36.54 -6.55 -12.30
C LEU A 494 -36.57 -5.53 -11.15
N THR A 495 -35.63 -5.64 -10.21
CA THR A 495 -35.54 -4.71 -9.06
C THR A 495 -35.10 -3.31 -9.47
N SER A 496 -34.38 -3.16 -10.58
CA SER A 496 -33.96 -1.85 -11.09
C SER A 496 -35.09 -1.15 -11.86
N ALA A 497 -35.81 -1.89 -12.71
CA ALA A 497 -36.90 -1.35 -13.51
C ALA A 497 -38.20 -1.15 -12.71
N VAL A 498 -38.48 -2.03 -11.73
CA VAL A 498 -39.69 -2.00 -10.89
C VAL A 498 -39.35 -2.27 -9.41
N PRO A 499 -38.72 -1.32 -8.69
CA PRO A 499 -38.24 -1.54 -7.32
C PRO A 499 -39.33 -1.89 -6.29
N ALA A 500 -40.57 -1.46 -6.53
CA ALA A 500 -41.70 -1.67 -5.63
C ALA A 500 -42.41 -3.03 -5.83
N CYS A 501 -42.10 -3.76 -6.90
CA CYS A 501 -42.68 -5.08 -7.16
C CYS A 501 -41.90 -6.14 -6.37
N ASP A 502 -42.62 -7.00 -5.64
CA ASP A 502 -42.01 -8.17 -4.99
C ASP A 502 -41.67 -9.24 -6.06
N PRO A 503 -40.38 -9.55 -6.31
CA PRO A 503 -39.97 -10.57 -7.28
C PRO A 503 -40.50 -11.97 -6.97
N HIS A 504 -40.83 -12.24 -5.70
CA HIS A 504 -41.27 -13.53 -5.23
C HIS A 504 -42.80 -13.64 -5.12
N GLU A 505 -43.54 -12.58 -5.47
CA GLU A 505 -44.99 -12.60 -5.56
C GLU A 505 -45.44 -13.71 -6.53
N ARG A 506 -46.45 -14.49 -6.15
CA ARG A 506 -46.91 -15.65 -6.91
C ARG A 506 -48.19 -15.36 -7.68
N LEU A 507 -48.15 -15.54 -9.00
CA LEU A 507 -49.27 -15.35 -9.92
C LEU A 507 -49.88 -16.68 -10.37
N VAL A 508 -51.10 -16.62 -10.90
CA VAL A 508 -51.85 -17.78 -11.44
C VAL A 508 -52.27 -17.50 -12.87
N LYS A 509 -52.24 -18.53 -13.72
CA LYS A 509 -52.62 -18.41 -15.14
C LYS A 509 -54.14 -18.20 -15.30
N HIS A 510 -54.55 -17.19 -16.06
CA HIS A 510 -55.95 -16.78 -16.19
C HIS A 510 -56.78 -17.69 -17.12
N TRP A 511 -56.23 -18.29 -18.21
CA TRP A 511 -57.03 -19.10 -19.17
C TRP A 511 -56.25 -20.23 -19.90
N GLY A 512 -56.90 -21.39 -20.10
CA GLY A 512 -56.44 -22.53 -20.92
C GLY A 512 -57.02 -23.89 -20.47
N SER A 513 -57.73 -24.62 -21.35
CA SER A 513 -58.49 -25.86 -21.11
C SER A 513 -57.67 -27.13 -20.88
N GLY A 514 -56.46 -27.01 -20.31
CA GLY A 514 -55.57 -28.12 -20.01
C GLY A 514 -55.01 -28.04 -18.60
N GLY A 515 -55.78 -28.50 -17.60
CA GLY A 515 -55.27 -29.03 -16.32
C GLY A 515 -54.38 -28.16 -15.40
N GLY A 516 -54.17 -26.87 -15.68
CA GLY A 516 -53.18 -26.03 -14.97
C GLY A 516 -53.70 -25.14 -13.84
N GLY A 517 -55.00 -25.22 -13.49
CA GLY A 517 -55.71 -24.28 -12.60
C GLY A 517 -55.27 -24.21 -11.12
N GLY A 518 -54.07 -24.66 -10.77
CA GLY A 518 -53.53 -24.59 -9.41
C GLY A 518 -52.05 -24.20 -9.30
N ARG A 519 -51.32 -24.05 -10.40
CA ARG A 519 -49.87 -23.76 -10.33
C ARG A 519 -49.63 -22.27 -10.10
N LYS A 520 -48.96 -21.96 -8.99
CA LYS A 520 -48.52 -20.62 -8.60
C LYS A 520 -47.06 -20.43 -8.99
N VAL A 521 -46.75 -19.43 -9.81
CA VAL A 521 -45.39 -19.15 -10.31
C VAL A 521 -44.97 -17.74 -9.89
N SER A 522 -43.70 -17.55 -9.51
CA SER A 522 -43.23 -16.23 -9.06
C SER A 522 -43.10 -15.24 -10.23
N VAL A 523 -43.22 -13.94 -9.97
CA VAL A 523 -42.97 -12.88 -10.96
C VAL A 523 -41.58 -13.04 -11.58
N LEU A 524 -40.56 -13.34 -10.77
CA LEU A 524 -39.20 -13.60 -11.25
C LEU A 524 -39.12 -14.82 -12.19
N ASP A 525 -39.78 -15.94 -11.87
CA ASP A 525 -39.76 -17.11 -12.76
C ASP A 525 -40.55 -16.87 -14.06
N LEU A 526 -41.64 -16.09 -14.01
CA LEU A 526 -42.38 -15.65 -15.19
C LEU A 526 -41.56 -14.69 -16.06
N TYR A 527 -40.71 -13.87 -15.44
CA TYR A 527 -39.78 -13.03 -16.16
C TYR A 527 -38.69 -13.86 -16.84
N MET A 528 -38.09 -14.81 -16.12
CA MET A 528 -37.05 -15.70 -16.63
C MET A 528 -37.53 -16.63 -17.77
N SER A 529 -38.82 -17.00 -17.76
CA SER A 529 -39.45 -17.83 -18.80
C SER A 529 -40.05 -17.02 -19.94
N ASP A 530 -39.86 -15.70 -19.95
CA ASP A 530 -40.43 -14.76 -20.91
C ASP A 530 -41.96 -14.88 -21.07
N GLN A 531 -42.66 -14.98 -19.93
CA GLN A 531 -44.11 -15.10 -19.89
C GLN A 531 -44.81 -13.86 -19.35
N LEU A 532 -44.09 -12.92 -18.73
CA LEU A 532 -44.70 -11.70 -18.19
C LEU A 532 -45.35 -10.83 -19.28
N HIS A 533 -44.79 -10.76 -20.48
CA HIS A 533 -45.32 -9.96 -21.58
C HIS A 533 -46.66 -10.51 -22.12
N THR A 534 -46.90 -11.83 -21.96
CA THR A 534 -48.11 -12.51 -22.46
C THR A 534 -49.38 -12.08 -21.75
N GLN A 535 -49.26 -11.57 -20.51
CA GLN A 535 -50.38 -11.23 -19.63
C GLN A 535 -51.31 -12.40 -19.31
N ASP A 536 -50.85 -13.63 -19.54
CA ASP A 536 -51.58 -14.86 -19.20
C ASP A 536 -51.65 -15.09 -17.68
N TRP A 537 -50.87 -14.38 -16.87
CA TRP A 537 -50.67 -14.63 -15.43
C TRP A 537 -51.00 -13.40 -14.59
N GLY A 538 -51.78 -13.55 -13.53
CA GLY A 538 -52.08 -12.43 -12.67
C GLY A 538 -52.59 -12.84 -11.30
N ARG A 539 -53.10 -11.85 -10.56
CA ARG A 539 -53.53 -12.03 -9.17
C ARG A 539 -54.92 -12.67 -9.13
N THR A 540 -55.11 -13.54 -8.15
CA THR A 540 -56.43 -14.18 -7.93
C THR A 540 -57.45 -13.24 -7.27
N ARG A 541 -56.99 -12.17 -6.61
CA ARG A 541 -57.80 -11.16 -5.90
C ARG A 541 -57.05 -9.82 -5.91
N GLY A 542 -57.76 -8.69 -5.98
CA GLY A 542 -57.18 -7.34 -6.00
C GLY A 542 -56.91 -6.82 -7.42
N ASP A 543 -56.29 -5.64 -7.51
CA ASP A 543 -55.86 -5.04 -8.78
C ASP A 543 -54.81 -5.93 -9.46
N ASP A 544 -54.91 -6.07 -10.78
CA ASP A 544 -54.00 -6.90 -11.53
C ASP A 544 -52.56 -6.37 -11.46
N ILE A 545 -51.57 -7.28 -11.39
CA ILE A 545 -50.16 -6.89 -11.21
C ILE A 545 -49.65 -6.01 -12.35
N TYR A 546 -50.19 -6.17 -13.56
CA TYR A 546 -49.79 -5.35 -14.70
C TYR A 546 -50.45 -3.98 -14.75
N GLN A 547 -51.53 -3.78 -13.98
CA GLN A 547 -52.12 -2.46 -13.77
C GLN A 547 -51.34 -1.68 -12.73
N GLU A 548 -50.93 -2.33 -11.63
CA GLU A 548 -50.09 -1.73 -10.60
C GLU A 548 -48.66 -1.47 -11.09
N PHE A 549 -48.10 -2.38 -11.89
CA PHE A 549 -46.74 -2.28 -12.44
C PHE A 549 -46.71 -2.43 -13.98
N PRO A 550 -47.10 -1.39 -14.75
CA PRO A 550 -47.16 -1.46 -16.21
C PRO A 550 -45.82 -1.78 -16.90
N LYS A 551 -44.71 -1.39 -16.26
CA LYS A 551 -43.35 -1.63 -16.76
C LYS A 551 -42.96 -3.12 -16.83
N LEU A 552 -43.66 -4.01 -16.12
CA LEU A 552 -43.40 -5.46 -16.19
C LEU A 552 -43.55 -6.01 -17.62
N LYS A 553 -44.35 -5.35 -18.47
CA LYS A 553 -44.56 -5.73 -19.88
C LYS A 553 -43.42 -5.32 -20.81
N GLN A 554 -42.57 -4.40 -20.35
CA GLN A 554 -41.53 -3.74 -21.14
C GLN A 554 -40.13 -4.07 -20.61
N LEU A 555 -40.02 -5.04 -19.70
CA LEU A 555 -38.72 -5.51 -19.23
C LEU A 555 -37.94 -6.09 -20.41
N TYR A 556 -36.66 -5.76 -20.46
CA TYR A 556 -35.78 -6.26 -21.49
C TYR A 556 -35.61 -7.79 -21.34
N PRO A 557 -35.61 -8.60 -22.42
CA PRO A 557 -35.58 -10.05 -22.28
C PRO A 557 -34.37 -10.56 -21.48
N VAL A 558 -34.64 -11.38 -20.45
CA VAL A 558 -33.57 -11.99 -19.63
C VAL A 558 -32.65 -12.85 -20.47
N ALA A 559 -33.19 -13.52 -21.50
CA ALA A 559 -32.40 -14.35 -22.42
C ALA A 559 -31.28 -13.54 -23.07
N ASP A 560 -31.59 -12.37 -23.63
CA ASP A 560 -30.61 -11.49 -24.29
C ASP A 560 -29.56 -10.95 -23.30
N LEU A 561 -29.97 -10.56 -22.08
CA LEU A 561 -29.04 -10.15 -21.02
C LEU A 561 -28.10 -11.28 -20.63
N TYR A 562 -28.65 -12.50 -20.54
CA TYR A 562 -27.92 -13.67 -20.13
C TYR A 562 -26.92 -14.12 -21.21
N GLU A 563 -27.36 -14.20 -22.47
CA GLU A 563 -26.51 -14.52 -23.62
C GLU A 563 -25.37 -13.51 -23.76
N THR A 564 -25.66 -12.20 -23.66
CA THR A 564 -24.64 -11.14 -23.70
C THR A 564 -23.64 -11.29 -22.53
N ALA A 565 -24.13 -11.56 -21.32
CA ALA A 565 -23.28 -11.71 -20.15
C ALA A 565 -22.38 -12.96 -20.26
N VAL A 566 -22.90 -14.07 -20.77
CA VAL A 566 -22.15 -15.31 -21.00
C VAL A 566 -21.11 -15.11 -22.09
N HIS A 567 -21.47 -14.46 -23.20
CA HIS A 567 -20.54 -14.17 -24.29
C HIS A 567 -19.37 -13.31 -23.83
N ASN A 568 -19.65 -12.22 -23.11
CA ASN A 568 -18.62 -11.36 -22.54
C ASN A 568 -17.73 -12.13 -21.55
N HIS A 569 -18.33 -12.96 -20.69
CA HIS A 569 -17.58 -13.77 -19.74
C HIS A 569 -16.70 -14.83 -20.43
N TYR A 570 -17.19 -15.46 -21.49
CA TYR A 570 -16.42 -16.39 -22.31
C TYR A 570 -15.26 -15.68 -23.02
N SER A 571 -15.51 -14.53 -23.64
CA SER A 571 -14.47 -13.71 -24.27
C SER A 571 -13.38 -13.30 -23.27
N ASP A 572 -13.78 -12.88 -22.07
CA ASP A 572 -12.85 -12.56 -20.97
C ASP A 572 -11.99 -13.79 -20.62
N LEU A 573 -12.62 -14.97 -20.46
CA LEU A 573 -11.95 -16.23 -20.13
C LEU A 573 -10.92 -16.65 -21.20
N ILE A 574 -11.27 -16.53 -22.48
CA ILE A 574 -10.36 -16.85 -23.60
C ILE A 574 -9.16 -15.90 -23.63
N SER A 575 -9.39 -14.60 -23.46
CA SER A 575 -8.33 -13.59 -23.35
C SER A 575 -7.40 -13.85 -22.15
N GLY A 576 -7.99 -14.23 -21.01
CA GLY A 576 -7.25 -14.63 -19.82
C GLY A 576 -6.37 -15.85 -20.07
N LEU A 577 -6.93 -16.90 -20.69
CA LEU A 577 -6.20 -18.12 -21.04
C LEU A 577 -5.04 -17.85 -22.01
N SER A 578 -5.25 -17.04 -23.04
CA SER A 578 -4.18 -16.62 -23.96
C SER A 578 -3.04 -15.92 -23.20
N THR A 579 -3.38 -15.02 -22.29
CA THR A 579 -2.37 -14.31 -21.46
C THR A 579 -1.60 -15.27 -20.55
N THR A 580 -2.26 -16.26 -19.95
CA THR A 580 -1.59 -17.31 -19.17
C THR A 580 -0.62 -18.10 -20.04
N ILE A 581 -1.00 -18.49 -21.26
CA ILE A 581 -0.12 -19.22 -22.18
C ILE A 581 1.12 -18.39 -22.55
N ARG A 582 0.94 -17.09 -22.86
CA ARG A 582 2.06 -16.17 -23.11
C ARG A 582 3.02 -16.12 -21.93
N TYR A 583 2.48 -16.05 -20.72
CA TYR A 583 3.27 -16.07 -19.49
C TYR A 583 4.05 -17.38 -19.37
N VAL A 584 3.41 -18.55 -19.54
CA VAL A 584 4.08 -19.86 -19.49
C VAL A 584 5.20 -19.96 -20.51
N PHE A 585 4.99 -19.56 -21.75
CA PHE A 585 6.05 -19.59 -22.75
C PHE A 585 7.20 -18.64 -22.43
N SER A 586 6.91 -17.48 -21.81
CA SER A 586 7.96 -16.57 -21.37
C SER A 586 8.86 -17.20 -20.29
N GLN A 587 8.33 -18.14 -19.50
CA GLN A 587 9.07 -18.88 -18.46
C GLN A 587 9.97 -20.01 -18.98
N LEU A 588 9.90 -20.34 -20.26
CA LEU A 588 10.75 -21.38 -20.84
C LEU A 588 12.22 -20.94 -20.89
N GLU A 589 13.12 -21.92 -20.77
CA GLU A 589 14.55 -21.69 -21.01
C GLU A 589 14.80 -21.11 -22.42
N GLU A 590 15.89 -20.35 -22.57
CA GLU A 590 16.24 -19.67 -23.82
C GLU A 590 16.26 -20.62 -25.02
N SER A 591 16.78 -21.84 -24.85
CA SER A 591 16.83 -22.83 -25.92
C SER A 591 15.43 -23.24 -26.39
N ASN A 592 14.48 -23.38 -25.48
CA ASN A 592 13.09 -23.77 -25.78
C ASN A 592 12.30 -22.62 -26.41
N ARG A 593 12.49 -21.40 -25.92
CA ARG A 593 11.88 -20.18 -26.48
C ARG A 593 12.20 -20.02 -27.96
N ARG A 594 13.46 -20.24 -28.37
CA ARG A 594 13.87 -20.15 -29.78
C ARG A 594 13.12 -21.10 -30.70
N PHE A 595 12.78 -22.32 -30.24
CA PHE A 595 12.01 -23.27 -31.03
C PHE A 595 10.58 -22.76 -31.30
N ILE A 596 9.93 -22.20 -30.29
CA ILE A 596 8.55 -21.70 -30.41
C ILE A 596 8.52 -20.37 -31.18
N GLU A 597 9.46 -19.46 -30.93
CA GLU A 597 9.49 -18.15 -31.59
C GLU A 597 9.91 -18.22 -33.06
N HIS A 598 10.86 -19.08 -33.44
CA HIS A 598 11.41 -19.07 -34.80
C HIS A 598 11.09 -20.34 -35.60
N GLY A 599 10.81 -21.46 -34.92
CA GLY A 599 10.54 -22.73 -35.57
C GLY A 599 9.19 -22.76 -36.28
N ARG A 600 9.06 -23.67 -37.25
CA ARG A 600 7.76 -24.07 -37.80
C ARG A 600 7.06 -24.92 -36.74
N LEU A 601 5.82 -24.59 -36.40
CA LEU A 601 5.09 -25.24 -35.31
C LEU A 601 3.87 -25.99 -35.83
N ALA A 602 3.59 -27.15 -35.27
CA ALA A 602 2.26 -27.75 -35.32
C ALA A 602 1.76 -28.02 -33.90
N ILE A 603 0.50 -27.67 -33.66
CA ILE A 603 -0.15 -27.75 -32.36
C ILE A 603 -1.20 -28.83 -32.42
N TYR A 604 -1.19 -29.73 -31.45
CA TYR A 604 -2.04 -30.91 -31.41
C TYR A 604 -2.80 -30.98 -30.10
N ARG A 605 -4.08 -31.33 -30.17
CA ARG A 605 -4.85 -31.77 -29.01
C ARG A 605 -4.76 -33.29 -28.84
N VAL A 606 -4.92 -33.75 -27.61
CA VAL A 606 -4.91 -35.16 -27.23
C VAL A 606 -6.35 -35.65 -27.09
N GLU A 607 -6.65 -36.83 -27.62
CA GLU A 607 -7.97 -37.47 -27.59
C GLU A 607 -7.86 -38.93 -27.08
N ALA A 608 -8.90 -39.40 -26.38
CA ALA A 608 -8.95 -40.74 -25.80
C ALA A 608 -8.95 -41.81 -26.90
N TYR A 609 -8.01 -42.75 -26.78
CA TYR A 609 -7.88 -43.85 -27.72
C TYR A 609 -9.01 -44.86 -27.57
N LYS A 610 -9.52 -45.34 -28.69
CA LYS A 610 -10.47 -46.46 -28.75
C LYS A 610 -10.06 -47.34 -29.91
N GLN A 611 -9.83 -48.61 -29.62
CA GLN A 611 -9.42 -49.58 -30.63
C GLN A 611 -10.53 -49.72 -31.68
N HIS A 612 -10.19 -49.44 -32.94
CA HIS A 612 -11.11 -49.50 -34.06
C HIS A 612 -11.03 -50.86 -34.74
N LEU A 613 -12.18 -51.47 -35.03
CA LEU A 613 -12.29 -52.78 -35.71
C LEU A 613 -12.22 -52.68 -37.24
N TYR A 614 -12.25 -51.48 -37.82
CA TYR A 614 -12.20 -51.25 -39.27
C TYR A 614 -11.11 -50.23 -39.62
N ALA A 615 -10.26 -50.57 -40.59
CA ALA A 615 -9.15 -49.75 -41.05
C ALA A 615 -9.66 -48.51 -41.80
N GLY A 616 -9.30 -47.30 -41.33
CA GLY A 616 -9.26 -46.12 -42.21
C GLY A 616 -9.57 -44.76 -41.60
N SER A 617 -10.34 -44.65 -40.51
CA SER A 617 -10.76 -43.33 -40.00
C SER A 617 -10.75 -43.24 -38.48
N ILE A 618 -9.93 -42.34 -37.94
CA ILE A 618 -9.95 -41.94 -36.52
C ILE A 618 -11.38 -41.46 -36.21
N PRO A 619 -12.00 -41.87 -35.08
CA PRO A 619 -13.34 -41.42 -34.72
C PRO A 619 -13.45 -39.89 -34.71
N GLU A 620 -14.65 -39.35 -34.97
CA GLU A 620 -14.91 -37.94 -34.70
C GLU A 620 -14.61 -37.61 -33.24
N ALA A 621 -14.01 -36.44 -33.04
CA ALA A 621 -13.68 -35.95 -31.73
C ALA A 621 -14.96 -35.56 -31.01
N THR A 622 -15.20 -36.16 -29.85
CA THR A 622 -16.29 -35.74 -28.96
C THR A 622 -15.73 -35.06 -27.72
N ARG A 623 -16.54 -34.21 -27.12
CA ARG A 623 -16.20 -33.46 -25.92
C ARG A 623 -15.65 -34.33 -24.78
N GLU A 624 -16.30 -35.46 -24.47
CA GLU A 624 -15.88 -36.34 -23.36
C GLU A 624 -14.56 -37.08 -23.64
N ARG A 625 -14.07 -37.00 -24.88
CA ARG A 625 -12.91 -37.72 -25.35
C ARG A 625 -11.72 -36.82 -25.64
N THR A 626 -11.85 -35.50 -25.45
CA THR A 626 -10.75 -34.56 -25.66
C THR A 626 -10.08 -34.24 -24.33
N GLY A 627 -8.76 -34.37 -24.28
CA GLY A 627 -7.93 -33.91 -23.17
C GLY A 627 -7.82 -32.38 -23.18
N ARG A 628 -8.76 -31.71 -22.52
CA ARG A 628 -8.98 -30.25 -22.56
C ARG A 628 -7.95 -29.42 -21.79
N TYR A 629 -7.09 -30.05 -20.99
CA TYR A 629 -6.18 -29.35 -20.07
C TYR A 629 -4.77 -29.17 -20.62
N GLY A 630 -4.44 -29.84 -21.73
CA GLY A 630 -3.13 -29.71 -22.35
C GLY A 630 -3.12 -29.86 -23.87
N VAL A 631 -2.06 -29.35 -24.48
CA VAL A 631 -1.76 -29.50 -25.92
C VAL A 631 -0.31 -29.92 -26.13
N ILE A 632 -0.05 -30.58 -27.25
CA ILE A 632 1.30 -30.93 -27.70
C ILE A 632 1.72 -29.93 -28.78
N ILE A 633 2.92 -29.37 -28.66
CA ILE A 633 3.49 -28.45 -29.65
C ILE A 633 4.73 -29.12 -30.24
N CYS A 634 4.71 -29.43 -31.53
CA CYS A 634 5.88 -29.90 -32.27
C CYS A 634 6.53 -28.72 -33.00
N ALA A 635 7.80 -28.46 -32.73
CA ALA A 635 8.56 -27.35 -33.30
C ALA A 635 9.74 -27.87 -34.13
N GLU A 636 9.81 -27.47 -35.40
CA GLU A 636 10.92 -27.68 -36.31
C GLU A 636 11.74 -26.38 -36.43
N TYR A 637 12.98 -26.41 -35.96
CA TYR A 637 13.92 -25.29 -36.02
C TYR A 637 15.06 -25.58 -37.01
N GLN A 638 15.42 -24.59 -37.82
CA GLN A 638 16.48 -24.69 -38.85
C GLN A 638 16.34 -25.90 -39.80
N GLY A 639 15.10 -26.33 -40.08
CA GLY A 639 14.79 -27.37 -41.06
C GLY A 639 15.23 -28.80 -40.70
N THR A 640 15.79 -29.01 -39.51
CA THR A 640 16.36 -30.32 -39.11
C THR A 640 16.18 -30.64 -37.62
N LEU A 641 16.11 -29.62 -36.76
CA LEU A 641 15.99 -29.82 -35.32
C LEU A 641 14.51 -29.87 -34.93
N VAL A 642 14.04 -31.01 -34.40
CA VAL A 642 12.66 -31.14 -33.93
C VAL A 642 12.62 -31.21 -32.41
N ARG A 643 11.71 -30.48 -31.77
CA ARG A 643 11.43 -30.57 -30.33
C ARG A 643 9.92 -30.61 -30.12
N CYS A 644 9.48 -31.36 -29.13
CA CYS A 644 8.07 -31.43 -28.77
C CYS A 644 7.90 -30.88 -27.35
N PHE A 645 6.77 -30.23 -27.11
CA PHE A 645 6.41 -29.66 -25.83
C PHE A 645 5.02 -30.14 -25.42
N GLU A 646 4.81 -30.36 -24.13
CA GLU A 646 3.48 -30.45 -23.53
C GLU A 646 3.22 -29.12 -22.81
N LEU A 647 2.14 -28.44 -23.19
CA LEU A 647 1.69 -27.20 -22.58
C LEU A 647 0.41 -27.47 -21.78
N PHE A 648 0.43 -27.14 -20.49
CA PHE A 648 -0.70 -27.23 -19.57
C PHE A 648 -1.00 -25.82 -18.99
N PRO A 649 -1.84 -25.01 -19.67
CA PRO A 649 -2.01 -23.60 -19.33
C PRO A 649 -2.52 -23.37 -17.90
N LEU A 650 -3.49 -24.16 -17.43
CA LEU A 650 -4.08 -24.01 -16.09
C LEU A 650 -3.15 -24.45 -14.96
N ARG A 651 -2.04 -25.12 -15.28
CA ARG A 651 -0.97 -25.47 -14.33
C ARG A 651 0.25 -24.55 -14.45
N SER A 652 0.20 -23.59 -15.36
CA SER A 652 1.32 -22.76 -15.79
C SER A 652 2.59 -23.55 -16.14
N GLU A 653 2.43 -24.72 -16.75
CA GLU A 653 3.54 -25.64 -17.02
C GLU A 653 3.70 -25.84 -18.53
N CYS A 654 4.93 -25.74 -19.03
CA CYS A 654 5.29 -26.15 -20.39
C CYS A 654 6.62 -26.90 -20.34
N ARG A 655 6.61 -28.16 -20.76
CA ARG A 655 7.73 -29.07 -20.58
C ARG A 655 8.11 -29.76 -21.88
N SER A 656 9.38 -30.11 -22.02
CA SER A 656 9.93 -30.86 -23.15
C SER A 656 10.85 -31.94 -22.62
N THR A 657 10.50 -33.21 -22.83
CA THR A 657 11.34 -34.36 -22.49
C THR A 657 11.95 -35.00 -23.75
N PRO A 658 13.14 -35.62 -23.67
CA PRO A 658 13.70 -36.38 -24.79
C PRO A 658 12.75 -37.47 -25.31
N GLU A 659 12.06 -38.17 -24.40
CA GLU A 659 11.14 -39.25 -24.72
C GLU A 659 9.92 -38.75 -25.51
N LEU A 660 9.43 -37.54 -25.22
CA LEU A 660 8.34 -36.93 -25.98
C LEU A 660 8.77 -36.67 -27.43
N ARG A 661 9.99 -36.19 -27.66
CA ARG A 661 10.51 -36.04 -29.02
C ARG A 661 10.63 -37.40 -29.71
N GLU A 662 11.27 -38.36 -29.06
CA GLU A 662 11.62 -39.65 -29.66
C GLU A 662 10.40 -40.53 -29.91
N LYS A 663 9.45 -40.57 -28.99
CA LYS A 663 8.30 -41.50 -29.04
C LYS A 663 7.01 -40.87 -29.53
N VAL A 664 6.88 -39.54 -29.52
CA VAL A 664 5.69 -38.83 -30.00
C VAL A 664 6.05 -38.01 -31.24
N GLY A 665 7.08 -37.17 -31.16
CA GLY A 665 7.48 -36.26 -32.24
C GLY A 665 7.78 -36.95 -33.58
N GLN A 666 8.43 -38.11 -33.56
CA GLN A 666 8.74 -38.87 -34.78
C GLN A 666 7.49 -39.34 -35.56
N TYR A 667 6.34 -39.46 -34.89
CA TYR A 667 5.08 -39.87 -35.50
C TYR A 667 4.18 -38.69 -35.89
N LEU A 668 4.58 -37.48 -35.50
CA LEU A 668 3.91 -36.23 -35.82
C LEU A 668 4.63 -35.44 -36.93
N PHE A 669 5.78 -35.94 -37.38
CA PHE A 669 6.58 -35.34 -38.44
C PHE A 669 7.01 -36.41 -39.44
N THR A 670 6.73 -36.20 -40.73
CA THR A 670 7.07 -37.14 -41.80
C THR A 670 8.14 -36.55 -42.72
N TYR A 671 9.18 -37.32 -43.04
CA TYR A 671 10.19 -36.96 -44.04
C TYR A 671 9.81 -37.55 -45.40
N GLU A 672 9.79 -36.73 -46.46
CA GLU A 672 9.58 -37.24 -47.82
C GLU A 672 10.84 -37.99 -48.32
N ARG A 673 10.63 -39.07 -49.08
CA ARG A 673 11.71 -40.00 -49.51
C ARG A 673 12.69 -39.40 -50.53
N ASP A 674 12.35 -38.27 -51.15
CA ASP A 674 13.12 -37.55 -52.16
C ASP A 674 13.99 -36.42 -51.58
N GLY A 675 13.92 -36.17 -50.27
CA GLY A 675 14.73 -35.15 -49.58
C GLY A 675 14.13 -33.74 -49.58
N THR A 676 12.86 -33.57 -49.97
CA THR A 676 12.11 -32.32 -49.74
C THR A 676 11.73 -32.16 -48.25
N ARG A 677 11.31 -30.94 -47.89
CA ARG A 677 10.98 -30.53 -46.52
C ARG A 677 9.86 -31.40 -45.92
N GLY A 678 10.06 -31.93 -44.71
CA GLY A 678 9.08 -32.78 -44.03
C GLY A 678 7.76 -32.07 -43.69
N ASN A 679 6.68 -32.83 -43.53
CA ASN A 679 5.32 -32.34 -43.27
C ASN A 679 4.78 -32.81 -41.91
N PHE A 680 4.07 -31.91 -41.23
CA PHE A 680 3.35 -32.21 -39.99
C PHE A 680 2.08 -33.00 -40.27
N VAL A 681 1.93 -34.13 -39.59
CA VAL A 681 0.78 -35.04 -39.76
C VAL A 681 -0.51 -34.35 -39.32
N LYS A 682 -1.64 -34.64 -39.98
CA LYS A 682 -2.94 -34.05 -39.63
C LYS A 682 -3.51 -34.67 -38.36
N ASP A 683 -3.51 -36.00 -38.31
CA ASP A 683 -4.02 -36.81 -37.23
C ASP A 683 -3.30 -38.17 -37.18
N ASN A 684 -3.08 -38.69 -35.97
CA ASN A 684 -2.42 -39.99 -35.79
C ASN A 684 -2.89 -40.70 -34.51
N GLY A 685 -2.81 -42.02 -34.50
CA GLY A 685 -2.98 -42.85 -33.30
C GLY A 685 -1.62 -43.25 -32.76
N LEU A 686 -1.37 -42.94 -31.48
CA LEU A 686 -0.12 -43.26 -30.80
C LEU A 686 -0.41 -44.33 -29.75
N LEU A 687 0.31 -45.45 -29.83
CA LEU A 687 0.29 -46.51 -28.85
C LEU A 687 1.49 -46.36 -27.92
N ASP A 688 1.29 -46.62 -26.62
CA ASP A 688 2.34 -46.56 -25.60
C ASP A 688 3.11 -45.23 -25.60
N ALA A 689 2.43 -44.12 -25.86
CA ALA A 689 3.01 -42.79 -25.87
C ALA A 689 3.29 -42.33 -24.43
N PRO A 690 4.43 -41.67 -24.14
CA PRO A 690 4.76 -41.14 -22.81
C PRO A 690 3.93 -39.88 -22.48
N LEU A 691 2.61 -40.04 -22.41
CA LEU A 691 1.62 -39.00 -22.16
C LEU A 691 0.75 -39.43 -20.98
N ASP A 692 0.59 -38.55 -20.00
CA ASP A 692 -0.23 -38.78 -18.81
C ASP A 692 -1.67 -38.34 -19.05
N LEU A 693 -2.59 -39.29 -19.26
CA LEU A 693 -3.98 -38.95 -19.53
C LEU A 693 -4.64 -38.14 -18.41
N ASP A 694 -4.29 -38.39 -17.15
CA ASP A 694 -4.87 -37.64 -16.01
C ASP A 694 -4.48 -36.15 -16.11
N ALA A 695 -3.29 -35.84 -16.61
CA ALA A 695 -2.88 -34.46 -16.84
C ALA A 695 -3.69 -33.77 -17.95
N TYR A 696 -3.98 -34.47 -19.04
CA TYR A 696 -4.76 -33.94 -20.16
C TYR A 696 -6.27 -33.89 -19.89
N PHE A 697 -6.81 -34.81 -19.10
CA PHE A 697 -8.26 -34.98 -18.89
C PHE A 697 -8.77 -34.50 -17.53
N GLU A 698 -7.93 -34.49 -16.50
CA GLU A 698 -8.31 -34.13 -15.13
C GLU A 698 -7.50 -32.94 -14.57
N ASN A 699 -6.65 -32.33 -15.39
CA ASN A 699 -5.73 -31.25 -14.99
C ASN A 699 -4.74 -31.68 -13.87
N ALA A 700 -4.43 -32.99 -13.79
CA ALA A 700 -3.49 -33.53 -12.80
C ALA A 700 -2.04 -33.09 -13.07
N ALA A 701 -1.16 -33.23 -12.07
CA ALA A 701 0.27 -32.98 -12.26
C ALA A 701 0.84 -34.04 -13.23
N PRO A 702 1.56 -33.63 -14.29
CA PRO A 702 1.92 -34.57 -15.34
C PRO A 702 3.08 -35.47 -14.88
N ARG A 703 2.86 -36.79 -14.87
CA ARG A 703 3.88 -37.78 -14.49
C ARG A 703 4.72 -38.19 -15.70
N SER A 704 5.97 -38.59 -15.44
CA SER A 704 6.93 -38.96 -16.50
C SER A 704 7.11 -40.48 -16.66
N ASP A 705 6.57 -41.27 -15.73
CA ASP A 705 6.68 -42.73 -15.67
C ASP A 705 5.45 -43.46 -16.25
N THR A 706 4.51 -42.73 -16.83
CA THR A 706 3.27 -43.28 -17.39
C THR A 706 3.28 -43.25 -18.92
N THR A 707 2.63 -44.24 -19.52
CA THR A 707 2.40 -44.31 -20.97
C THR A 707 0.95 -44.62 -21.28
N SER A 708 0.41 -43.98 -22.30
CA SER A 708 -0.99 -44.08 -22.69
C SER A 708 -1.15 -44.26 -24.20
N SER A 709 -2.23 -44.92 -24.60
CA SER A 709 -2.66 -44.90 -26.00
C SER A 709 -3.56 -43.69 -26.21
N VAL A 710 -3.27 -42.89 -27.24
CA VAL A 710 -4.02 -41.65 -27.54
C VAL A 710 -4.22 -41.45 -29.04
N PHE A 711 -5.21 -40.64 -29.41
CA PHE A 711 -5.23 -39.97 -30.70
C PHE A 711 -4.71 -38.54 -30.55
N VAL A 712 -4.00 -38.05 -31.55
CA VAL A 712 -3.50 -36.68 -31.62
C VAL A 712 -4.02 -36.02 -32.89
N ARG A 713 -4.55 -34.81 -32.78
CA ARG A 713 -5.14 -34.08 -33.91
C ARG A 713 -4.62 -32.66 -33.98
N LYS A 714 -4.13 -32.26 -35.15
CA LYS A 714 -3.60 -30.91 -35.39
C LYS A 714 -4.73 -29.89 -35.34
N ILE A 715 -4.58 -28.87 -34.50
CA ILE A 715 -5.52 -27.74 -34.36
C ILE A 715 -4.99 -26.47 -35.03
N GLY A 716 -3.69 -26.39 -35.31
CA GLY A 716 -3.13 -25.37 -36.19
C GLY A 716 -1.64 -25.52 -36.43
N GLU A 717 -1.13 -24.67 -37.30
CA GLU A 717 0.26 -24.69 -37.78
C GLU A 717 0.77 -23.27 -37.99
N PHE A 718 2.05 -23.03 -37.70
CA PHE A 718 2.72 -21.76 -37.93
C PHE A 718 4.00 -21.98 -38.75
N ASP A 719 4.19 -21.19 -39.81
CA ASP A 719 5.44 -21.20 -40.57
C ASP A 719 6.61 -20.63 -39.77
N SER A 720 7.84 -20.97 -40.17
CA SER A 720 9.07 -20.42 -39.56
C SER A 720 9.09 -18.89 -39.67
N ALA A 721 9.52 -18.21 -38.61
CA ALA A 721 9.68 -16.75 -38.62
C ALA A 721 11.15 -16.37 -38.85
N SER A 722 11.40 -15.51 -39.84
CA SER A 722 12.76 -15.06 -40.24
C SER A 722 13.14 -13.67 -39.71
N HIS A 723 12.30 -13.04 -38.89
CA HIS A 723 12.60 -11.71 -38.34
C HIS A 723 13.59 -11.80 -37.16
N PRO A 724 14.65 -10.97 -37.14
CA PRO A 724 15.50 -10.81 -35.97
C PRO A 724 14.76 -9.98 -34.93
N THR A 725 14.02 -10.62 -34.03
CA THR A 725 13.51 -9.97 -32.82
C THR A 725 14.42 -10.31 -31.64
N LEU A 726 14.74 -9.30 -30.83
CA LEU A 726 15.69 -9.28 -29.71
C LEU A 726 15.29 -10.15 -28.50
N SER A 727 14.61 -11.28 -28.71
CA SER A 727 13.71 -11.90 -27.73
C SER A 727 14.31 -13.10 -26.96
N ASN A 728 15.63 -13.13 -26.77
CA ASN A 728 16.20 -14.04 -25.76
C ASN A 728 15.76 -13.67 -24.33
N LYS A 729 15.06 -12.53 -24.13
CA LYS A 729 14.59 -12.06 -22.82
C LYS A 729 13.09 -12.33 -22.60
N PRO A 730 12.66 -12.79 -21.40
CA PRO A 730 11.27 -13.20 -21.15
C PRO A 730 10.22 -12.14 -21.45
N MET A 731 10.48 -10.87 -21.13
CA MET A 731 9.49 -9.80 -21.35
C MET A 731 9.33 -9.40 -22.81
N ALA A 732 10.41 -9.40 -23.59
CA ALA A 732 10.31 -9.22 -25.04
C ALA A 732 9.53 -10.39 -25.67
N TYR A 733 9.77 -11.60 -25.16
CA TYR A 733 9.08 -12.82 -25.60
C TYR A 733 7.58 -12.80 -25.26
N PHE A 734 7.22 -12.42 -24.04
CA PHE A 734 5.82 -12.28 -23.60
C PHE A 734 5.04 -11.30 -24.47
N ASN A 735 5.68 -10.23 -24.92
CA ASN A 735 5.09 -9.17 -25.75
C ASN A 735 5.21 -9.41 -27.27
N ALA A 736 5.86 -10.50 -27.69
CA ALA A 736 6.05 -10.77 -29.12
C ALA A 736 4.73 -11.14 -29.80
N GLU A 737 4.45 -10.52 -30.96
CA GLU A 737 3.20 -10.71 -31.71
C GLU A 737 2.96 -12.17 -32.10
N ARG A 738 4.01 -12.89 -32.51
CA ARG A 738 3.92 -14.32 -32.84
C ARG A 738 3.49 -15.15 -31.63
N ILE A 739 4.05 -14.85 -30.46
CA ILE A 739 3.73 -15.58 -29.22
C ILE A 739 2.29 -15.31 -28.81
N LYS A 740 1.81 -14.07 -28.97
CA LYS A 740 0.40 -13.73 -28.81
C LYS A 740 -0.48 -14.53 -29.79
N ALA A 741 -0.14 -14.57 -31.07
CA ALA A 741 -0.92 -15.30 -32.09
C ALA A 741 -0.99 -16.81 -31.82
N ILE A 742 0.11 -17.44 -31.39
CA ILE A 742 0.13 -18.85 -30.99
C ILE A 742 -0.78 -19.07 -29.77
N SER A 743 -0.71 -18.18 -28.78
CA SER A 743 -1.48 -18.28 -27.54
C SER A 743 -2.98 -18.07 -27.77
N ASP A 744 -3.34 -17.10 -28.61
CA ASP A 744 -4.73 -16.83 -29.02
C ASP A 744 -5.31 -18.05 -29.73
N LEU A 745 -4.59 -18.64 -30.69
CA LEU A 745 -5.04 -19.85 -31.39
C LEU A 745 -5.29 -21.01 -30.41
N ILE A 746 -4.37 -21.26 -29.47
CA ILE A 746 -4.54 -22.34 -28.49
C ILE A 746 -5.76 -22.06 -27.60
N ALA A 747 -5.91 -20.84 -27.11
CA ALA A 747 -7.03 -20.46 -26.25
C ALA A 747 -8.38 -20.58 -26.97
N GLU A 748 -8.46 -20.15 -28.23
CA GLU A 748 -9.67 -20.19 -29.05
C GLU A 748 -10.04 -21.60 -29.54
N GLN A 749 -9.05 -22.39 -29.98
CA GLN A 749 -9.29 -23.71 -30.58
C GLN A 749 -9.33 -24.85 -29.56
N HIS A 750 -8.77 -24.65 -28.36
CA HIS A 750 -8.72 -25.65 -27.30
C HIS A 750 -9.03 -25.06 -25.90
N PRO A 751 -10.19 -24.39 -25.71
CA PRO A 751 -10.57 -23.88 -24.41
C PRO A 751 -10.99 -25.03 -23.48
N PHE A 752 -10.76 -24.85 -22.17
CA PHE A 752 -11.16 -25.84 -21.18
C PHE A 752 -12.69 -25.87 -20.94
N LEU A 753 -13.37 -24.75 -21.23
CA LEU A 753 -14.82 -24.59 -21.21
C LEU A 753 -15.30 -23.97 -22.52
N THR A 754 -16.41 -24.46 -23.08
CA THR A 754 -17.05 -23.80 -24.23
C THR A 754 -18.09 -22.77 -23.77
N GLU A 755 -18.44 -21.84 -24.64
CA GLU A 755 -19.48 -20.84 -24.37
C GLU A 755 -20.83 -21.48 -24.01
N SER A 756 -21.21 -22.54 -24.74
CA SER A 756 -22.44 -23.30 -24.44
C SER A 756 -22.41 -23.95 -23.06
N GLU A 757 -21.25 -24.38 -22.59
CA GLU A 757 -21.08 -24.99 -21.27
C GLU A 757 -21.24 -23.96 -20.17
N LEU A 758 -20.65 -22.77 -20.36
CA LEU A 758 -20.84 -21.64 -19.45
C LEU A 758 -22.32 -21.21 -19.40
N ALA A 759 -22.99 -21.21 -20.56
CA ALA A 759 -24.43 -20.93 -20.67
C ALA A 759 -25.28 -21.98 -19.95
N ASP A 760 -24.91 -23.26 -20.01
CA ASP A 760 -25.62 -24.32 -19.30
C ASP A 760 -25.41 -24.21 -17.78
N MET A 761 -24.19 -23.91 -17.34
CA MET A 761 -23.84 -23.79 -15.92
C MET A 761 -24.54 -22.61 -15.23
N GLY A 762 -24.70 -21.49 -15.92
CA GLY A 762 -25.32 -20.28 -15.38
C GLY A 762 -26.83 -20.16 -15.64
N ARG A 763 -27.45 -21.15 -16.29
CA ARG A 763 -28.83 -21.08 -16.77
C ARG A 763 -29.86 -20.88 -15.66
N ASP A 764 -29.59 -21.31 -14.43
CA ASP A 764 -30.54 -21.25 -13.30
C ASP A 764 -31.95 -21.69 -13.71
N SER A 765 -32.11 -22.98 -14.03
CA SER A 765 -33.39 -23.54 -14.44
C SER A 765 -34.47 -23.31 -13.38
N THR A 766 -35.62 -22.79 -13.80
CA THR A 766 -36.83 -22.68 -12.97
C THR A 766 -37.31 -24.08 -12.54
N GLU A 767 -38.15 -24.20 -11.50
CA GLU A 767 -38.80 -25.47 -11.11
C GLU A 767 -39.56 -26.14 -12.29
N GLN A 768 -39.87 -25.39 -13.35
CA GLN A 768 -40.48 -25.89 -14.57
C GLN A 768 -39.47 -26.45 -15.59
N GLU A 769 -38.23 -25.95 -15.61
CA GLU A 769 -37.14 -26.38 -16.50
C GLU A 769 -36.30 -27.53 -15.89
N LEU A 770 -36.38 -27.76 -14.57
CA LEU A 770 -35.65 -28.80 -13.83
C LEU A 770 -36.13 -30.25 -14.08
N ALA A 771 -37.08 -30.47 -14.98
CA ALA A 771 -37.55 -31.81 -15.38
C ALA A 771 -36.60 -32.53 -16.38
N SER A 772 -35.34 -32.10 -16.51
CA SER A 772 -34.33 -32.74 -17.38
C SER A 772 -33.03 -33.01 -16.60
N GLU A 773 -32.67 -34.29 -16.44
CA GLU A 773 -31.67 -34.87 -15.53
C GLU A 773 -30.17 -34.48 -15.73
N LYS A 774 -29.81 -33.47 -16.53
CA LYS A 774 -28.41 -33.23 -16.91
C LYS A 774 -27.63 -32.21 -16.06
N PHE A 775 -28.28 -31.50 -15.15
CA PHE A 775 -27.69 -30.33 -14.48
C PHE A 775 -26.71 -30.69 -13.35
N ASP A 776 -27.02 -31.68 -12.52
CA ASP A 776 -26.27 -31.97 -11.29
C ASP A 776 -24.90 -32.64 -11.52
N VAL A 777 -24.75 -33.40 -12.61
CA VAL A 777 -23.49 -34.08 -12.95
C VAL A 777 -22.45 -33.08 -13.47
N ILE A 778 -22.87 -32.17 -14.36
CA ILE A 778 -21.98 -31.14 -14.94
C ILE A 778 -21.52 -30.16 -13.85
N PHE A 779 -22.42 -29.76 -12.94
CA PHE A 779 -22.14 -28.81 -11.88
C PHE A 779 -21.13 -29.34 -10.83
N ASN A 780 -21.28 -30.59 -10.39
CA ASN A 780 -20.40 -31.19 -9.37
C ASN A 780 -19.03 -31.63 -9.91
N THR A 781 -18.94 -32.08 -11.16
CA THR A 781 -17.66 -32.42 -11.80
C THR A 781 -16.83 -31.16 -12.05
N LEU A 782 -17.45 -30.02 -12.38
CA LEU A 782 -16.77 -28.75 -12.60
C LEU A 782 -16.42 -27.99 -11.31
N LEU A 783 -17.26 -28.04 -10.26
CA LEU A 783 -16.94 -27.46 -8.95
C LEU A 783 -15.65 -28.02 -8.32
N ASN A 784 -15.34 -29.29 -8.58
CA ASN A 784 -14.09 -29.93 -8.12
C ASN A 784 -12.88 -29.62 -9.02
N LEU A 785 -13.11 -29.07 -10.21
CA LEU A 785 -12.13 -28.88 -11.29
C LEU A 785 -11.78 -27.40 -11.53
N ILE A 786 -12.67 -26.47 -11.15
CA ILE A 786 -12.61 -25.01 -11.36
C ILE A 786 -11.76 -24.27 -10.32
N ILE A 787 -11.19 -24.95 -9.32
CA ILE A 787 -10.34 -24.27 -8.32
C ILE A 787 -8.86 -24.64 -8.54
N PRO A 788 -8.16 -24.03 -9.52
CA PRO A 788 -6.71 -23.91 -9.45
C PRO A 788 -6.35 -23.41 -8.04
N PHE A 789 -5.39 -24.04 -7.38
CA PHE A 789 -4.95 -23.65 -6.03
C PHE A 789 -5.96 -23.93 -4.90
N LYS A 790 -6.92 -24.85 -5.06
CA LYS A 790 -7.91 -25.20 -4.02
C LYS A 790 -7.30 -25.39 -2.62
N GLU A 791 -6.27 -26.22 -2.48
CA GLU A 791 -5.61 -26.47 -1.19
C GLU A 791 -4.87 -25.24 -0.65
N CYS A 792 -4.33 -24.43 -1.56
CA CYS A 792 -3.70 -23.14 -1.29
C CYS A 792 -4.72 -22.11 -0.76
N ILE A 793 -5.88 -22.05 -1.40
CA ILE A 793 -7.01 -21.18 -1.06
C ILE A 793 -7.67 -21.64 0.25
N GLU A 794 -7.93 -22.93 0.41
CA GLU A 794 -8.50 -23.52 1.63
C GLU A 794 -7.52 -23.38 2.81
N GLY A 795 -6.21 -23.47 2.56
CA GLY A 795 -5.19 -23.24 3.56
C GLY A 795 -5.06 -21.76 3.96
N LEU A 796 -5.02 -20.82 3.00
CA LEU A 796 -4.99 -19.37 3.26
C LEU A 796 -6.28 -18.85 3.93
N SER A 797 -7.45 -19.35 3.52
CA SER A 797 -8.76 -18.96 4.08
C SER A 797 -9.18 -19.76 5.32
N SER A 798 -8.37 -20.74 5.77
CA SER A 798 -8.72 -21.64 6.90
C SER A 798 -8.88 -20.93 8.24
N GLY A 799 -8.29 -19.75 8.43
CA GLY A 799 -8.18 -19.08 9.74
C GLY A 799 -7.36 -19.87 10.78
N ILE A 800 -6.66 -20.92 10.35
CA ILE A 800 -5.81 -21.77 11.19
C ILE A 800 -4.34 -21.44 10.85
N PRO A 801 -3.57 -20.83 11.76
CA PRO A 801 -2.21 -20.37 11.47
C PRO A 801 -1.26 -21.47 10.98
N ALA A 802 -1.47 -22.74 11.32
CA ALA A 802 -0.66 -23.83 10.77
C ALA A 802 -0.95 -24.12 9.28
N ARG A 803 -2.23 -24.13 8.89
CA ARG A 803 -2.65 -24.38 7.51
C ARG A 803 -2.40 -23.20 6.59
N GLN A 804 -2.49 -21.98 7.11
CA GLN A 804 -2.11 -20.76 6.38
C GLN A 804 -0.61 -20.76 6.07
N ARG A 805 0.23 -21.17 7.04
CA ARG A 805 1.68 -21.27 6.85
C ARG A 805 2.08 -22.32 5.82
N ASP A 806 1.51 -23.52 5.91
CA ASP A 806 1.73 -24.59 4.94
C ASP A 806 1.22 -24.21 3.54
N ALA A 807 0.15 -23.41 3.45
CA ALA A 807 -0.39 -22.92 2.20
C ALA A 807 0.50 -21.90 1.50
N ILE A 808 1.10 -20.95 2.24
CA ILE A 808 2.05 -19.96 1.66
C ILE A 808 3.26 -20.67 1.04
N ALA A 809 3.76 -21.73 1.68
CA ALA A 809 4.85 -22.55 1.15
C ALA A 809 4.44 -23.37 -0.10
N SER A 810 3.18 -23.77 -0.21
CA SER A 810 2.62 -24.45 -1.39
C SER A 810 2.17 -23.49 -2.52
N CYS A 811 1.96 -22.21 -2.20
CA CYS A 811 1.45 -21.16 -3.08
C CYS A 811 2.55 -20.41 -3.85
N VAL A 812 3.66 -21.07 -4.17
CA VAL A 812 4.73 -20.41 -4.92
C VAL A 812 4.56 -20.62 -6.42
N MET A 813 3.52 -19.97 -6.93
CA MET A 813 3.50 -19.46 -8.29
C MET A 813 3.94 -18.00 -8.19
N ASP A 814 4.86 -17.54 -9.05
CA ASP A 814 5.41 -16.17 -9.08
C ASP A 814 4.40 -15.16 -8.53
N ALA A 815 4.80 -14.35 -7.55
CA ALA A 815 3.90 -13.52 -6.76
C ALA A 815 3.07 -12.49 -7.56
N ALA A 816 3.04 -12.52 -8.90
CA ALA A 816 1.97 -11.99 -9.75
C ALA A 816 0.70 -12.89 -9.86
N ALA A 817 0.66 -14.06 -9.22
CA ALA A 817 -0.47 -15.01 -9.27
C ALA A 817 -1.13 -15.27 -7.91
N VAL A 818 -1.49 -14.21 -7.18
CA VAL A 818 -2.20 -14.31 -5.88
C VAL A 818 -3.60 -14.92 -6.06
N ALA A 819 -3.94 -15.83 -5.14
CA ALA A 819 -5.05 -16.77 -5.12
C ALA A 819 -6.49 -16.18 -5.15
N PHE A 820 -7.46 -16.91 -5.73
CA PHE A 820 -8.90 -16.53 -5.77
C PHE A 820 -9.86 -17.70 -5.45
N VAL A 821 -10.81 -17.47 -4.53
CA VAL A 821 -11.90 -18.40 -4.13
C VAL A 821 -13.11 -18.27 -5.07
N PHE A 822 -13.68 -19.39 -5.52
CA PHE A 822 -15.07 -19.44 -5.99
C PHE A 822 -15.98 -20.00 -4.89
N ALA A 823 -17.05 -19.26 -4.55
CA ALA A 823 -18.22 -19.80 -3.87
C ALA A 823 -19.49 -19.24 -4.52
N SER A 824 -20.29 -20.10 -5.16
CA SER A 824 -21.71 -19.82 -5.37
C SER A 824 -22.55 -21.08 -5.13
N VAL A 825 -23.25 -21.13 -4.00
CA VAL A 825 -24.35 -22.05 -3.76
C VAL A 825 -25.62 -21.22 -3.59
N PRO A 826 -26.60 -21.29 -4.51
CA PRO A 826 -27.98 -20.96 -4.21
C PRO A 826 -28.64 -22.21 -3.60
N ALA A 827 -28.76 -22.27 -2.28
CA ALA A 827 -29.59 -23.27 -1.62
C ALA A 827 -31.07 -22.96 -1.91
N GLN A 828 -31.78 -23.89 -2.55
CA GLN A 828 -33.23 -23.78 -2.72
C GLN A 828 -33.95 -23.91 -1.36
N VAL A 829 -35.06 -23.18 -1.31
CA VAL A 829 -36.00 -23.04 -0.20
C VAL A 829 -36.81 -24.32 0.01
N GLY A 830 -36.79 -24.88 1.24
CA GLY A 830 -37.96 -25.59 1.79
C GLY A 830 -37.71 -26.94 2.47
N LYS A 831 -37.80 -26.93 3.82
CA LYS A 831 -38.11 -28.03 4.75
C LYS A 831 -36.98 -28.95 5.24
N ALA A 832 -36.28 -28.52 6.30
CA ALA A 832 -36.07 -29.34 7.51
C ALA A 832 -35.52 -28.47 8.66
N VAL A 833 -36.24 -28.44 9.77
CA VAL A 833 -35.78 -27.89 11.05
C VAL A 833 -34.81 -28.90 11.66
N GLY A 834 -33.58 -28.46 11.98
CA GLY A 834 -32.70 -29.15 12.94
C GLY A 834 -31.29 -29.48 12.46
N LYS A 835 -30.30 -28.72 12.96
CA LYS A 835 -28.86 -29.05 13.07
C LYS A 835 -28.08 -29.30 11.78
N SER A 836 -27.62 -28.22 11.13
CA SER A 836 -26.27 -28.08 10.53
C SER A 836 -26.20 -26.83 9.63
N ALA A 837 -26.12 -25.64 10.22
CA ALA A 837 -25.92 -24.40 9.47
C ALA A 837 -25.05 -23.43 10.25
N SER A 838 -23.78 -23.27 9.83
CA SER A 838 -23.09 -21.98 9.68
C SER A 838 -21.60 -22.18 9.31
N LEU A 839 -21.30 -22.39 8.02
CA LEU A 839 -19.92 -22.27 7.51
C LEU A 839 -19.83 -21.68 6.09
N ALA A 840 -20.92 -21.16 5.51
CA ALA A 840 -20.94 -20.73 4.10
C ALA A 840 -21.48 -19.31 3.84
N THR A 841 -21.81 -18.52 4.86
CA THR A 841 -22.41 -17.17 4.68
C THR A 841 -21.54 -15.99 5.10
N LYS A 842 -20.27 -16.18 5.49
CA LYS A 842 -19.34 -15.06 5.79
C LYS A 842 -18.38 -14.66 4.66
N LEU A 843 -18.64 -15.07 3.41
CA LEU A 843 -17.66 -14.91 2.32
C LEU A 843 -18.11 -14.06 1.12
N LEU A 844 -19.18 -13.26 1.23
CA LEU A 844 -19.68 -12.42 0.12
C LEU A 844 -19.61 -10.90 0.32
N SER A 845 -18.74 -10.39 1.19
CA SER A 845 -18.48 -8.95 1.33
C SER A 845 -17.09 -8.49 0.86
N ALA A 846 -16.35 -9.31 0.10
CA ALA A 846 -15.05 -8.95 -0.48
C ALA A 846 -15.13 -7.96 -1.67
N SER A 847 -16.21 -7.17 -1.79
CA SER A 847 -16.45 -6.29 -2.95
C SER A 847 -16.54 -4.79 -2.64
N ARG A 848 -16.12 -4.33 -1.44
CA ARG A 848 -16.11 -2.88 -1.15
C ARG A 848 -14.78 -2.26 -0.72
N ILE A 849 -13.72 -3.04 -0.47
CA ILE A 849 -12.33 -2.55 -0.39
C ILE A 849 -11.36 -3.39 -1.27
N GLY A 850 -11.87 -4.42 -1.96
CA GLY A 850 -11.10 -5.41 -2.72
C GLY A 850 -10.70 -5.05 -4.15
N THR A 851 -10.28 -3.81 -4.42
CA THR A 851 -9.52 -3.48 -5.64
C THR A 851 -8.15 -2.88 -5.34
N ARG A 852 -7.89 -2.42 -4.11
CA ARG A 852 -6.64 -1.76 -3.75
C ARG A 852 -5.59 -2.67 -3.11
N THR A 853 -5.97 -3.68 -2.33
CA THR A 853 -5.01 -4.47 -1.52
C THR A 853 -4.16 -5.46 -2.32
N VAL A 854 -4.72 -6.12 -3.35
CA VAL A 854 -3.93 -7.02 -4.22
C VAL A 854 -3.11 -6.20 -5.23
N VAL A 855 -3.70 -5.16 -5.82
CA VAL A 855 -2.99 -4.30 -6.78
C VAL A 855 -1.86 -3.51 -6.12
N SER A 856 -2.02 -3.03 -4.88
CA SER A 856 -0.96 -2.28 -4.19
C SER A 856 0.24 -3.14 -3.77
N LEU A 857 0.05 -4.45 -3.55
CA LEU A 857 1.15 -5.39 -3.29
C LEU A 857 1.95 -5.70 -4.57
N LEU A 858 1.26 -5.77 -5.70
CA LEU A 858 1.91 -6.04 -7.00
C LEU A 858 2.45 -4.77 -7.66
N ASN A 859 1.87 -3.61 -7.33
CA ASN A 859 2.23 -2.29 -7.81
C ASN A 859 2.23 -1.29 -6.64
N PRO A 860 3.23 -1.35 -5.74
CA PRO A 860 3.36 -0.40 -4.63
C PRO A 860 3.69 1.03 -5.09
N LEU A 861 3.93 1.21 -6.40
CA LEU A 861 4.19 2.50 -7.03
C LEU A 861 2.91 3.16 -7.58
N ASP A 862 1.76 2.49 -7.48
CA ASP A 862 0.48 3.02 -7.94
C ASP A 862 0.05 4.21 -7.07
N GLY A 863 -0.14 5.37 -7.69
CA GLY A 863 -0.55 6.59 -7.00
C GLY A 863 0.57 7.45 -6.42
N ILE A 864 1.86 7.14 -6.64
CA ILE A 864 2.95 8.07 -6.31
C ILE A 864 2.95 9.21 -7.35
N PRO A 865 2.66 10.47 -6.98
CA PRO A 865 2.95 11.60 -7.85
C PRO A 865 4.47 11.65 -8.01
N THR A 866 4.99 11.52 -9.24
CA THR A 866 6.42 11.48 -9.58
C THR A 866 7.28 12.36 -8.67
N LEU A 867 7.83 11.74 -7.61
CA LEU A 867 8.64 12.38 -6.55
C LEU A 867 10.05 12.74 -7.03
N LEU A 868 10.37 12.45 -8.29
CA LEU A 868 11.66 12.66 -8.93
C LEU A 868 11.66 13.94 -9.81
N ASN A 869 11.14 15.06 -9.31
CA ASN A 869 11.22 16.34 -10.04
C ASN A 869 12.53 17.11 -9.81
N GLY A 870 13.51 16.54 -9.09
CA GLY A 870 14.87 17.06 -8.99
C GLY A 870 15.77 16.39 -10.04
N GLY A 871 16.39 17.16 -10.93
CA GLY A 871 17.21 16.68 -12.05
C GLY A 871 18.53 15.98 -11.67
N VAL A 872 18.47 14.88 -10.93
CA VAL A 872 19.63 14.09 -10.48
C VAL A 872 19.67 12.76 -11.23
N LYS A 873 20.84 12.42 -11.77
CA LYS A 873 21.14 11.14 -12.44
C LYS A 873 21.46 10.06 -11.39
N LEU A 874 20.89 8.85 -11.54
CA LEU A 874 21.14 7.72 -10.63
C LEU A 874 22.28 6.81 -11.10
N ILE A 875 23.27 6.55 -10.24
CA ILE A 875 24.27 5.48 -10.39
C ILE A 875 23.80 4.28 -9.55
N GLY A 876 23.76 3.07 -10.13
CA GLY A 876 23.40 1.85 -9.39
C GLY A 876 21.90 1.70 -9.03
N ARG A 877 21.63 0.99 -7.92
CA ARG A 877 20.39 0.83 -7.14
C ARG A 877 20.36 1.90 -6.03
N GLY A 878 20.33 3.17 -6.45
CA GLY A 878 20.57 4.32 -5.56
C GLY A 878 19.33 5.16 -5.25
N ALA A 879 18.12 4.73 -5.61
CA ALA A 879 16.90 5.52 -5.39
C ALA A 879 16.65 5.75 -3.89
N ILE A 880 17.04 4.81 -3.03
CA ILE A 880 16.96 4.92 -1.57
C ILE A 880 17.89 6.04 -1.03
N LYS A 881 19.07 6.28 -1.64
CA LYS A 881 20.02 7.34 -1.21
C LYS A 881 19.55 8.75 -1.60
N LEU A 882 18.71 8.91 -2.62
CA LEU A 882 18.09 10.20 -2.96
C LEU A 882 17.07 10.68 -1.93
N ALA A 883 16.55 9.76 -1.10
CA ALA A 883 15.45 10.01 -0.18
C ALA A 883 15.93 10.51 1.21
N GLY A 884 16.93 11.40 1.28
CA GLY A 884 17.45 11.95 2.55
C GLY A 884 16.39 12.58 3.49
N HIS A 885 15.17 12.80 3.00
CA HIS A 885 13.99 13.21 3.78
C HIS A 885 13.29 12.08 4.56
N THR A 886 13.59 10.79 4.34
CA THR A 886 12.82 9.65 4.86
C THR A 886 13.40 8.97 6.09
N ALA A 887 14.59 9.39 6.58
CA ALA A 887 15.08 8.93 7.87
C ALA A 887 14.00 9.12 8.95
N ALA A 888 13.22 10.21 8.91
CA ALA A 888 12.11 10.46 9.83
C ALA A 888 10.98 9.41 9.74
N ALA A 889 10.54 9.02 8.54
CA ALA A 889 9.48 8.02 8.35
C ALA A 889 9.96 6.63 8.81
N ALA A 890 11.14 6.20 8.37
CA ALA A 890 11.74 4.95 8.82
C ALA A 890 11.97 4.96 10.34
N HIS A 891 12.35 6.08 10.96
CA HIS A 891 12.51 6.18 12.42
C HIS A 891 11.19 6.13 13.19
N ILE A 892 10.12 6.79 12.71
CA ILE A 892 8.78 6.71 13.33
C ILE A 892 8.26 5.28 13.26
N VAL A 893 8.40 4.64 12.10
CA VAL A 893 7.99 3.26 11.86
C VAL A 893 8.82 2.27 12.68
N ARG A 894 10.14 2.46 12.75
CA ARG A 894 11.04 1.72 13.64
C ARG A 894 10.57 1.82 15.08
N ALA A 895 10.35 3.03 15.59
CA ALA A 895 9.88 3.24 16.96
C ALA A 895 8.52 2.56 17.24
N GLN A 896 7.59 2.60 16.28
CA GLN A 896 6.28 1.94 16.39
C GLN A 896 6.40 0.40 16.37
N LEU A 897 7.14 -0.16 15.42
CA LEU A 897 7.35 -1.61 15.31
C LEU A 897 8.19 -2.14 16.47
N TYR A 898 9.18 -1.40 16.96
CA TYR A 898 9.94 -1.78 18.16
C TYR A 898 9.06 -1.82 19.41
N ARG A 899 8.16 -0.85 19.61
CA ARG A 899 7.16 -0.89 20.70
C ARG A 899 6.19 -2.07 20.56
N LEU A 900 5.83 -2.45 19.34
CA LEU A 900 4.93 -3.59 19.07
C LEU A 900 5.60 -4.95 19.26
N THR A 901 6.90 -5.04 18.98
CA THR A 901 7.65 -6.31 18.95
C THR A 901 8.43 -6.60 20.22
N GLY A 902 8.75 -5.57 21.00
CA GLY A 902 9.59 -5.70 22.20
C GLY A 902 11.00 -6.16 21.89
N ALA A 903 11.45 -6.07 20.63
CA ALA A 903 12.82 -6.39 20.25
C ALA A 903 13.78 -5.54 21.09
N HIS A 904 14.75 -6.20 21.72
CA HIS A 904 15.66 -5.54 22.63
C HIS A 904 16.29 -4.34 21.94
N SER A 905 16.30 -3.21 22.66
CA SER A 905 17.03 -2.01 22.29
C SER A 905 18.41 -2.39 21.78
N TYR A 906 18.58 -2.45 20.46
CA TYR A 906 19.87 -2.14 19.85
C TYR A 906 20.06 -0.65 20.13
N ASN A 907 20.47 -0.42 21.37
CA ASN A 907 21.27 0.68 21.83
C ASN A 907 20.95 2.00 21.13
N LEU A 908 19.67 2.41 21.17
CA LEU A 908 19.28 3.75 20.75
C LEU A 908 20.16 4.76 21.51
N LEU A 909 20.44 4.52 22.80
CA LEU A 909 21.41 5.30 23.59
C LEU A 909 22.86 5.25 23.07
N ARG A 910 23.31 4.15 22.46
CA ARG A 910 24.66 4.02 21.88
C ARG A 910 24.73 4.59 20.44
N ALA A 911 23.63 4.59 19.69
CA ALA A 911 23.50 5.24 18.39
C ALA A 911 23.26 6.77 18.54
N LEU A 912 22.57 7.19 19.61
CA LEU A 912 22.29 8.58 19.97
C LEU A 912 23.57 9.36 20.35
N ASP A 913 24.63 8.68 20.78
CA ASP A 913 25.89 9.33 21.14
C ASP A 913 26.89 9.46 19.97
N HIS A 914 26.62 8.87 18.78
CA HIS A 914 27.64 8.73 17.73
C HIS A 914 27.28 9.14 16.28
N THR A 915 26.03 9.52 15.95
CA THR A 915 25.62 9.59 14.52
C THR A 915 24.92 10.87 14.04
N GLY A 916 24.85 11.96 14.80
CA GLY A 916 24.12 13.18 14.35
C GLY A 916 22.59 13.02 14.23
N ALA A 917 22.08 11.79 14.13
CA ALA A 917 20.67 11.42 14.16
C ALA A 917 19.96 11.79 15.48
N ALA A 918 20.72 12.04 16.55
CA ALA A 918 20.17 12.39 17.86
C ALA A 918 19.38 13.70 17.83
N ALA A 919 19.81 14.69 17.05
CA ALA A 919 19.07 15.94 16.87
C ALA A 919 17.75 15.69 16.13
N ARG A 920 17.77 14.88 15.06
CA ARG A 920 16.58 14.56 14.25
C ARG A 920 15.55 13.74 15.05
N ILE A 921 16.01 12.79 15.86
CA ILE A 921 15.16 12.00 16.76
C ILE A 921 14.53 12.90 17.82
N ARG A 922 15.31 13.78 18.45
CA ARG A 922 14.80 14.71 19.46
C ARG A 922 13.80 15.72 18.90
N ILE A 923 14.04 16.25 17.71
CA ILE A 923 13.14 17.16 16.97
C ILE A 923 11.78 16.53 16.68
N SER A 924 11.71 15.20 16.52
CA SER A 924 10.45 14.47 16.29
C SER A 924 9.57 14.28 17.53
N LEU A 925 10.10 14.59 18.73
CA LEU A 925 9.35 14.53 19.98
C LEU A 925 8.46 15.76 20.12
N ASP A 926 7.42 15.67 20.96
CA ASP A 926 6.64 16.85 21.37
C ASP A 926 7.56 17.86 22.08
N THR A 927 7.24 19.15 22.01
CA THR A 927 8.12 20.26 22.43
C THR A 927 8.73 20.06 23.83
N VAL A 928 7.94 19.59 24.80
CA VAL A 928 8.43 19.37 26.17
C VAL A 928 9.32 18.14 26.25
N ALA A 929 8.95 17.02 25.61
CA ALA A 929 9.82 15.84 25.55
C ALA A 929 11.11 16.07 24.74
N HIS A 930 11.05 16.86 23.65
CA HIS A 930 12.22 17.35 22.92
C HIS A 930 13.15 18.10 23.88
N ALA A 931 12.63 19.07 24.63
CA ALA A 931 13.42 19.82 25.60
C ALA A 931 14.01 18.94 26.71
N ARG A 932 13.23 18.00 27.27
CA ARG A 932 13.71 17.04 28.29
C ARG A 932 14.85 16.20 27.76
N ALA A 933 14.71 15.69 26.54
CA ALA A 933 15.72 14.87 25.89
C ALA A 933 16.99 15.68 25.54
N LEU A 934 16.82 16.94 25.11
CA LEU A 934 17.93 17.82 24.74
C LEU A 934 18.71 18.30 25.98
N PHE A 935 17.98 18.77 26.99
CA PHE A 935 18.56 19.35 28.21
C PHE A 935 18.82 18.33 29.32
N LYS A 936 18.45 17.06 29.12
CA LYS A 936 18.55 15.98 30.10
C LYS A 936 17.92 16.36 31.45
N SER A 937 16.74 16.96 31.39
CA SER A 937 16.08 17.56 32.57
C SER A 937 14.59 17.24 32.58
N ASP A 938 14.18 16.32 33.43
CA ASP A 938 12.77 15.92 33.60
C ASP A 938 11.91 17.00 34.28
N VAL A 939 12.54 18.03 34.84
CA VAL A 939 11.90 19.17 35.53
C VAL A 939 11.20 20.13 34.55
N LEU A 940 11.44 19.98 33.25
CA LEU A 940 10.76 20.75 32.22
C LEU A 940 9.37 20.14 31.99
N GLU A 941 8.30 20.84 32.35
CA GLU A 941 6.93 20.30 32.29
C GLU A 941 6.02 21.08 31.33
N THR A 942 6.42 22.30 30.96
CA THR A 942 5.62 23.22 30.14
C THR A 942 6.49 23.90 29.08
N ALA A 943 5.88 24.36 27.99
CA ALA A 943 6.55 25.16 26.96
C ALA A 943 7.17 26.46 27.53
N GLU A 944 6.59 27.01 28.59
CA GLU A 944 7.15 28.16 29.33
C GLU A 944 8.49 27.80 30.02
N HIS A 945 8.57 26.63 30.67
CA HIS A 945 9.83 26.14 31.24
C HIS A 945 10.91 25.99 30.16
N VAL A 946 10.52 25.55 28.95
CA VAL A 946 11.44 25.40 27.81
C VAL A 946 11.95 26.77 27.32
N LEU A 947 11.07 27.76 27.11
CA LEU A 947 11.49 29.12 26.72
C LEU A 947 12.42 29.76 27.76
N LYS A 948 12.11 29.60 29.04
CA LYS A 948 12.99 30.07 30.13
C LYS A 948 14.39 29.45 30.04
N HIS A 949 14.46 28.17 29.69
CA HIS A 949 15.73 27.45 29.54
C HIS A 949 16.51 27.90 28.30
N LEU A 950 15.83 28.15 27.19
CA LEU A 950 16.41 28.67 25.94
C LEU A 950 16.90 30.12 26.04
N GLN A 951 16.26 30.92 26.88
CA GLN A 951 16.65 32.31 27.17
C GLN A 951 17.88 32.37 28.09
N ALA A 952 18.04 31.41 29.01
CA ALA A 952 19.17 31.39 29.95
C ALA A 952 20.51 31.28 29.20
N ASN A 953 21.50 32.07 29.65
CA ASN A 953 22.80 32.32 29.03
C ASN A 953 23.43 31.10 28.30
N SER A 954 23.95 31.30 27.09
CA SER A 954 24.44 30.26 26.16
C SER A 954 25.47 29.30 26.76
N ALA A 955 26.16 29.70 27.83
CA ALA A 955 27.09 28.86 28.60
C ALA A 955 26.43 27.68 29.34
N LYS A 956 25.10 27.66 29.52
CA LYS A 956 24.36 26.56 30.16
C LYS A 956 23.72 25.59 29.16
N LEU A 957 23.75 25.89 27.86
CA LEU A 957 23.27 24.97 26.83
C LEU A 957 24.31 23.86 26.61
N PRO A 958 23.89 22.62 26.30
CA PRO A 958 24.83 21.55 25.98
C PRO A 958 25.76 21.96 24.83
N LYS A 959 27.06 21.69 24.97
CA LYS A 959 28.03 21.97 23.89
C LYS A 959 27.70 21.07 22.68
N ASN A 960 27.76 21.61 21.46
CA ASN A 960 27.52 20.93 20.17
C ASN A 960 26.05 20.65 19.77
N VAL A 961 25.07 21.44 20.23
CA VAL A 961 23.69 21.36 19.71
C VAL A 961 23.54 22.17 18.42
N PRO A 962 22.97 21.61 17.33
CA PRO A 962 22.70 22.36 16.11
C PRO A 962 21.80 23.57 16.36
N GLN A 963 22.13 24.73 15.77
CA GLN A 963 21.31 25.95 15.90
C GLN A 963 19.89 25.74 15.36
N THR A 964 19.74 24.89 14.33
CA THR A 964 18.45 24.48 13.76
C THR A 964 17.59 23.68 14.74
N GLU A 965 18.19 22.85 15.59
CA GLU A 965 17.49 22.11 16.65
C GLU A 965 16.98 23.04 17.75
N LEU A 966 17.81 24.00 18.17
CA LEU A 966 17.42 25.02 19.15
C LEU A 966 16.32 25.95 18.61
N GLN A 967 16.40 26.31 17.33
CA GLN A 967 15.40 27.11 16.64
C GLN A 967 14.06 26.35 16.53
N HIS A 968 14.08 25.05 16.19
CA HIS A 968 12.88 24.22 16.17
C HIS A 968 12.23 24.13 17.56
N LEU A 969 13.03 23.90 18.60
CA LEU A 969 12.53 23.80 19.98
C LEU A 969 11.91 25.13 20.44
N PHE A 970 12.49 26.25 20.03
CA PHE A 970 11.96 27.59 20.27
C PHE A 970 10.61 27.81 19.55
N GLU A 971 10.52 27.49 18.26
CA GLU A 971 9.29 27.63 17.47
C GLU A 971 8.15 26.78 18.02
N GLY A 972 8.43 25.53 18.40
CA GLY A 972 7.47 24.64 19.05
C GLY A 972 6.97 25.23 20.38
N SER A 973 7.86 25.79 21.18
CA SER A 973 7.51 26.38 22.47
C SER A 973 6.64 27.63 22.34
N LEU A 974 6.95 28.52 21.38
CA LEU A 974 6.10 29.67 21.07
C LEU A 974 4.72 29.25 20.55
N THR A 975 4.69 28.24 19.67
CA THR A 975 3.46 27.70 19.10
C THR A 975 2.54 27.12 20.17
N ASP A 976 3.08 26.32 21.09
CA ASP A 976 2.31 25.68 22.15
C ASP A 976 1.75 26.68 23.15
N LEU A 977 2.51 27.72 23.51
CA LEU A 977 2.03 28.81 24.36
C LEU A 977 0.96 29.65 23.66
N ALA A 978 1.17 30.01 22.39
CA ALA A 978 0.20 30.75 21.62
C ALA A 978 -1.12 29.98 21.45
N ARG A 979 -1.06 28.65 21.24
CA ARG A 979 -2.27 27.80 21.14
C ARG A 979 -3.11 27.80 22.42
N GLN A 980 -2.47 27.98 23.58
CA GLN A 980 -3.14 28.01 24.88
C GLN A 980 -3.73 29.39 25.23
N SER A 981 -3.49 30.42 24.42
CA SER A 981 -3.96 31.78 24.73
C SER A 981 -5.47 31.96 24.48
N ASP A 982 -6.10 32.83 25.27
CA ASP A 982 -7.52 33.20 25.09
C ASP A 982 -7.80 33.78 23.70
N THR A 983 -6.81 34.45 23.11
CA THR A 983 -6.88 35.02 21.77
C THR A 983 -6.93 33.93 20.70
N ALA A 984 -6.10 32.88 20.82
CA ALA A 984 -6.17 31.73 19.93
C ALA A 984 -7.52 31.00 20.06
N GLN A 985 -8.03 30.85 21.28
CA GLN A 985 -9.38 30.29 21.51
C GLN A 985 -10.47 31.19 20.88
N SER A 986 -10.29 32.51 20.88
CA SER A 986 -11.21 33.45 20.25
C SER A 986 -11.16 33.38 18.72
N LEU A 987 -9.97 33.24 18.13
CA LEU A 987 -9.81 32.97 16.70
C LEU A 987 -10.48 31.65 16.28
N LYS A 988 -10.33 30.58 17.09
CA LYS A 988 -10.96 29.26 16.85
C LYS A 988 -12.49 29.26 16.94
N LYS A 989 -13.10 30.32 17.51
CA LYS A 989 -14.56 30.51 17.45
C LYS A 989 -15.04 31.08 16.12
N VAL A 990 -14.14 31.71 15.34
CA VAL A 990 -14.47 32.39 14.08
C VAL A 990 -13.97 31.61 12.87
N LEU A 991 -12.79 30.99 12.99
CA LEU A 991 -12.10 30.18 11.98
C LEU A 991 -11.94 28.73 12.46
N ASP A 992 -11.72 27.82 11.52
CA ASP A 992 -11.45 26.42 11.82
C ASP A 992 -10.14 26.25 12.59
N SER A 993 -10.07 25.27 13.49
CA SER A 993 -8.90 25.08 14.37
C SER A 993 -7.60 24.91 13.58
N ASP A 994 -7.64 24.15 12.48
CA ASP A 994 -6.46 23.87 11.65
C ASP A 994 -5.92 25.14 10.98
N VAL A 995 -6.79 26.08 10.58
CA VAL A 995 -6.40 27.37 10.02
C VAL A 995 -5.70 28.22 11.08
N VAL A 996 -6.26 28.26 12.31
CA VAL A 996 -5.66 29.00 13.42
C VAL A 996 -4.32 28.40 13.83
N ASP A 997 -4.23 27.08 13.93
CA ASP A 997 -2.98 26.38 14.26
C ASP A 997 -1.92 26.56 13.15
N SER A 998 -2.34 26.61 11.87
CA SER A 998 -1.45 26.95 10.74
C SER A 998 -0.93 28.38 10.81
N LEU A 999 -1.82 29.36 11.08
CA LEU A 999 -1.44 30.76 11.26
C LEU A 999 -0.41 30.92 12.38
N ILE A 1000 -0.66 30.30 13.54
CA ILE A 1000 0.24 30.36 14.70
C ILE A 1000 1.61 29.79 14.33
N ARG A 1001 1.67 28.63 13.68
CA ARG A 1001 2.95 28.03 13.26
C ARG A 1001 3.71 28.91 12.28
N GLN A 1002 3.06 29.39 11.22
CA GLN A 1002 3.71 30.24 10.22
C GLN A 1002 4.17 31.59 10.80
N GLN A 1003 3.44 32.11 11.81
CA GLN A 1003 3.84 33.31 12.52
C GLN A 1003 5.01 33.05 13.48
N ALA A 1004 5.09 31.88 14.13
CA ALA A 1004 6.22 31.51 15.00
C ALA A 1004 7.53 31.47 14.23
N GLN A 1005 7.50 30.98 12.99
CA GLN A 1005 8.66 30.94 12.07
C GLN A 1005 9.22 32.33 11.69
N LYS A 1006 8.49 33.43 11.95
CA LYS A 1006 9.00 34.80 11.75
C LYS A 1006 9.93 35.27 12.87
N PHE A 1007 9.96 34.55 13.99
CA PHE A 1007 10.79 34.87 15.13
C PHE A 1007 11.99 33.91 15.19
N SER A 1008 13.13 34.43 15.60
CA SER A 1008 14.32 33.64 15.88
C SER A 1008 14.60 33.56 17.38
N LEU A 1009 15.41 32.58 17.76
CA LEU A 1009 15.92 32.47 19.12
C LEU A 1009 16.63 33.75 19.60
N ASP A 1010 17.25 34.51 18.69
CA ASP A 1010 17.88 35.79 19.03
C ASP A 1010 16.83 36.85 19.42
N ASN A 1011 15.63 36.83 18.82
CA ASN A 1011 14.54 37.70 19.25
C ASN A 1011 14.15 37.43 20.71
N LEU A 1012 14.13 36.17 21.17
CA LEU A 1012 13.83 35.83 22.56
C LEU A 1012 14.91 36.38 23.52
N ARG A 1013 16.18 36.27 23.13
CA ARG A 1013 17.33 36.69 23.95
C ARG A 1013 17.51 38.21 24.05
N GLN A 1014 16.89 38.97 23.16
CA GLN A 1014 16.85 40.45 23.23
C GLN A 1014 16.01 40.96 24.41
N PHE A 1015 15.04 40.16 24.89
CA PHE A 1015 14.21 40.52 26.03
C PHE A 1015 14.82 40.00 27.33
N LYS A 1016 14.72 40.81 28.39
CA LYS A 1016 15.17 40.43 29.74
C LYS A 1016 14.31 39.33 30.36
N ASP A 1017 13.06 39.18 29.91
CA ASP A 1017 12.09 38.21 30.41
C ASP A 1017 11.57 37.32 29.27
N HIS A 1018 11.56 36.00 29.49
CA HIS A 1018 11.11 34.98 28.55
C HIS A 1018 9.63 35.09 28.17
N THR A 1019 8.81 35.79 28.96
CA THR A 1019 7.38 35.99 28.75
C THR A 1019 7.07 37.12 27.76
N THR A 1020 7.98 38.09 27.59
CA THR A 1020 7.73 39.30 26.78
C THR A 1020 7.49 38.98 25.31
N LEU A 1021 8.20 38.00 24.75
CA LEU A 1021 8.02 37.60 23.35
C LEU A 1021 6.71 36.82 23.12
N PRO A 1022 6.36 35.82 23.95
CA PRO A 1022 5.01 35.23 23.95
C PRO A 1022 3.88 36.26 24.07
N GLU A 1023 4.02 37.26 24.94
CA GLU A 1023 3.03 38.34 25.08
C GLU A 1023 2.89 39.18 23.79
N LEU A 1024 4.02 39.57 23.19
CA LEU A 1024 4.03 40.29 21.91
C LEU A 1024 3.40 39.46 20.79
N PHE A 1025 3.70 38.16 20.76
CA PHE A 1025 3.10 37.21 19.83
C PHE A 1025 1.58 37.17 20.00
N ASN A 1026 1.10 37.09 21.23
CA ASN A 1026 -0.32 37.08 21.55
C ASN A 1026 -1.01 38.40 21.17
N ASN A 1027 -0.34 39.54 21.36
CA ASN A 1027 -0.85 40.85 20.93
C ASN A 1027 -1.02 40.92 19.40
N LEU A 1028 -0.12 40.30 18.62
CA LEU A 1028 -0.27 40.20 17.16
C LEU A 1028 -1.48 39.34 16.76
N LEU A 1029 -1.71 38.22 17.45
CA LEU A 1029 -2.93 37.43 17.26
C LEU A 1029 -4.19 38.22 17.65
N GLU A 1030 -4.10 39.12 18.62
CA GLU A 1030 -5.24 39.92 19.05
C GLU A 1030 -5.58 40.98 17.99
N VAL A 1031 -4.56 41.60 17.39
CA VAL A 1031 -4.72 42.48 16.21
C VAL A 1031 -5.35 41.71 15.06
N GLU A 1032 -4.90 40.49 14.80
CA GLU A 1032 -5.48 39.63 13.76
C GLU A 1032 -6.96 39.35 14.02
N TYR A 1033 -7.31 38.94 15.25
CA TYR A 1033 -8.69 38.70 15.65
C TYR A 1033 -9.56 39.97 15.50
N LYS A 1034 -9.05 41.13 15.91
CA LYS A 1034 -9.75 42.43 15.76
C LYS A 1034 -9.97 42.78 14.29
N ASN A 1035 -8.96 42.64 13.45
CA ASN A 1035 -9.06 42.93 12.01
C ASN A 1035 -10.06 41.99 11.33
N LEU A 1036 -9.93 40.69 11.59
CA LEU A 1036 -10.81 39.66 11.03
C LEU A 1036 -12.27 39.86 11.43
N THR A 1037 -12.53 40.11 12.72
CA THR A 1037 -13.89 40.31 13.23
C THR A 1037 -14.49 41.64 12.76
N THR A 1038 -13.68 42.68 12.64
CA THR A 1038 -14.12 43.98 12.10
C THR A 1038 -14.49 43.86 10.63
N MET A 1039 -13.64 43.24 9.80
CA MET A 1039 -13.94 43.00 8.38
C MET A 1039 -15.15 42.08 8.22
N ASN A 1040 -15.23 41.01 8.99
CA ASN A 1040 -16.38 40.10 8.94
C ASN A 1040 -17.70 40.79 9.34
N ARG A 1041 -17.67 41.67 10.35
CA ARG A 1041 -18.83 42.47 10.73
C ARG A 1041 -19.22 43.42 9.60
N HIS A 1042 -18.26 44.12 9.00
CA HIS A 1042 -18.52 45.02 7.86
C HIS A 1042 -19.18 44.28 6.69
N GLN A 1043 -18.60 43.15 6.27
CA GLN A 1043 -19.14 42.36 5.16
C GLN A 1043 -20.54 41.80 5.47
N LYS A 1044 -20.82 41.37 6.72
CA LYS A 1044 -22.18 40.98 7.13
C LYS A 1044 -23.17 42.15 7.11
N THR A 1045 -22.76 43.34 7.55
CA THR A 1045 -23.60 44.55 7.50
C THR A 1045 -23.91 44.93 6.05
N LEU A 1046 -22.97 44.76 5.12
CA LEU A 1046 -23.19 45.01 3.68
C LEU A 1046 -24.29 44.11 3.10
N LEU A 1047 -24.41 42.86 3.55
CA LEU A 1047 -25.49 41.96 3.10
C LEU A 1047 -26.88 42.44 3.51
N ALA A 1048 -26.99 43.21 4.59
CA ALA A 1048 -28.24 43.80 5.07
C ALA A 1048 -28.45 45.24 4.57
N SER A 1049 -27.50 45.80 3.83
CA SER A 1049 -27.53 47.19 3.36
C SER A 1049 -28.08 47.29 1.94
N ASP A 1050 -28.78 48.39 1.65
CA ASP A 1050 -29.24 48.71 0.30
C ASP A 1050 -28.07 49.23 -0.55
N LEU A 1051 -27.44 48.32 -1.31
CA LEU A 1051 -26.29 48.64 -2.18
C LEU A 1051 -26.67 49.46 -3.43
N GLY A 1052 -27.95 49.83 -3.57
CA GLY A 1052 -28.47 50.74 -4.58
C GLY A 1052 -28.42 52.23 -4.17
N LYS A 1053 -28.05 52.54 -2.91
CA LYS A 1053 -27.97 53.91 -2.38
C LYS A 1053 -26.55 54.34 -2.00
N THR A 1054 -26.34 55.65 -1.84
CA THR A 1054 -25.08 56.24 -1.36
C THR A 1054 -24.72 55.65 0.01
N PRO A 1055 -23.46 55.25 0.28
CA PRO A 1055 -22.25 55.44 -0.53
C PRO A 1055 -21.94 54.32 -1.54
N TYR A 1056 -22.83 53.34 -1.72
CA TYR A 1056 -22.63 52.16 -2.59
C TYR A 1056 -23.14 52.34 -4.03
N SER A 1057 -23.88 53.43 -4.27
CA SER A 1057 -24.45 53.81 -5.57
C SER A 1057 -23.54 54.74 -6.36
N GLY A 1058 -23.57 54.60 -7.69
CA GLY A 1058 -22.83 55.46 -8.61
C GLY A 1058 -21.87 54.67 -9.50
N PHE A 1059 -21.64 55.19 -10.70
CA PHE A 1059 -20.79 54.59 -11.72
C PHE A 1059 -19.80 55.63 -12.25
N LEU A 1060 -18.64 55.17 -12.71
CA LEU A 1060 -17.70 56.00 -13.43
C LEU A 1060 -18.28 56.39 -14.79
N ASP A 1061 -18.05 57.64 -15.19
CA ASP A 1061 -18.27 58.07 -16.57
C ASP A 1061 -17.38 57.25 -17.53
N ASP A 1062 -17.95 56.79 -18.65
CA ASP A 1062 -17.28 55.86 -19.57
C ASP A 1062 -15.99 56.47 -20.14
N VAL A 1063 -15.97 57.78 -20.43
CA VAL A 1063 -14.78 58.49 -20.93
C VAL A 1063 -13.64 58.44 -19.93
N SER A 1064 -13.95 58.35 -18.63
CA SER A 1064 -12.93 58.36 -17.59
C SER A 1064 -12.06 57.11 -17.62
N PHE A 1065 -12.60 55.92 -17.92
CA PHE A 1065 -11.85 54.64 -17.89
C PHE A 1065 -11.69 53.98 -19.25
N ASN A 1066 -12.47 54.41 -20.25
CA ASN A 1066 -12.46 53.90 -21.62
C ASN A 1066 -12.16 55.04 -22.62
N PRO A 1067 -10.91 55.58 -22.63
CA PRO A 1067 -10.55 56.70 -23.50
C PRO A 1067 -10.66 56.36 -25.00
N ASN A 1068 -10.58 55.07 -25.34
CA ASN A 1068 -10.67 54.56 -26.71
C ASN A 1068 -12.12 54.30 -27.16
N ARG A 1069 -13.13 54.61 -26.34
CA ARG A 1069 -14.57 54.46 -26.64
C ARG A 1069 -14.94 53.05 -27.14
N LEU A 1070 -14.35 52.03 -26.53
CA LEU A 1070 -14.66 50.62 -26.79
C LEU A 1070 -16.12 50.36 -26.43
N THR A 1071 -16.85 49.64 -27.29
CA THR A 1071 -18.30 49.40 -27.11
C THR A 1071 -18.63 48.03 -26.55
N ASP A 1072 -17.76 47.03 -26.75
CA ASP A 1072 -17.92 45.70 -26.18
C ASP A 1072 -17.72 45.72 -24.65
N ASN A 1073 -18.60 45.04 -23.92
CA ASN A 1073 -18.59 45.06 -22.45
C ASN A 1073 -17.33 44.44 -21.84
N ALA A 1074 -16.74 43.41 -22.46
CA ALA A 1074 -15.51 42.79 -21.96
C ALA A 1074 -14.29 43.70 -22.22
N ASP A 1075 -14.30 44.44 -23.32
CA ASP A 1075 -13.29 45.47 -23.62
C ASP A 1075 -13.37 46.66 -22.66
N ARG A 1076 -14.58 47.14 -22.37
CA ARG A 1076 -14.84 48.17 -21.34
C ARG A 1076 -14.39 47.71 -19.96
N ALA A 1077 -14.72 46.47 -19.58
CA ALA A 1077 -14.28 45.87 -18.32
C ALA A 1077 -12.76 45.76 -18.20
N THR A 1078 -12.09 45.34 -19.28
CA THR A 1078 -10.63 45.26 -19.35
C THR A 1078 -9.99 46.64 -19.16
N ALA A 1079 -10.53 47.68 -19.82
CA ALA A 1079 -10.04 49.04 -19.68
C ALA A 1079 -10.17 49.57 -18.24
N TRP A 1080 -11.27 49.26 -17.54
CA TRP A 1080 -11.46 49.62 -16.14
C TRP A 1080 -10.45 48.93 -15.21
N ILE A 1081 -10.24 47.62 -15.35
CA ILE A 1081 -9.27 46.86 -14.54
C ILE A 1081 -7.85 47.39 -14.76
N LEU A 1082 -7.46 47.68 -16.00
CA LEU A 1082 -6.13 48.20 -16.35
C LEU A 1082 -5.90 49.60 -15.79
N LYS A 1083 -6.89 50.49 -15.90
CA LYS A 1083 -6.82 51.84 -15.31
C LYS A 1083 -6.58 51.78 -13.81
N ALA A 1084 -7.18 50.80 -13.12
CA ALA A 1084 -7.01 50.61 -11.68
C ALA A 1084 -5.72 49.86 -11.30
N SER A 1085 -5.00 49.24 -12.25
CA SER A 1085 -3.88 48.31 -11.97
C SER A 1085 -2.50 48.77 -12.49
N SER A 1086 -2.37 49.95 -13.11
CA SER A 1086 -1.11 50.54 -13.61
C SER A 1086 -0.23 49.64 -14.52
N SER A 1087 -0.78 48.57 -15.10
CA SER A 1087 -0.08 47.64 -16.02
C SER A 1087 -0.55 47.86 -17.46
N ARG A 1088 0.37 47.91 -18.44
CA ARG A 1088 0.07 48.18 -19.86
C ARG A 1088 0.23 46.97 -20.79
N ASN A 1089 0.86 45.87 -20.35
CA ASN A 1089 1.26 44.75 -21.22
C ASN A 1089 0.35 43.50 -21.11
N GLU A 1090 -0.78 43.59 -20.41
CA GLU A 1090 -1.61 42.41 -20.06
C GLU A 1090 -3.05 42.48 -20.62
N VAL A 1091 -3.31 43.38 -21.57
CA VAL A 1091 -4.66 43.67 -22.09
C VAL A 1091 -5.34 42.41 -22.63
N ASP A 1092 -4.64 41.64 -23.48
CA ASP A 1092 -5.20 40.45 -24.11
C ASP A 1092 -5.41 39.31 -23.12
N ASN A 1093 -4.51 39.16 -22.13
CA ASN A 1093 -4.65 38.15 -21.09
C ASN A 1093 -5.90 38.41 -20.23
N ILE A 1094 -6.08 39.63 -19.73
CA ILE A 1094 -7.25 39.99 -18.92
C ILE A 1094 -8.53 39.84 -19.73
N ARG A 1095 -8.57 40.34 -20.97
CA ARG A 1095 -9.74 40.22 -21.85
C ARG A 1095 -10.12 38.75 -22.07
N ASN A 1096 -9.16 37.90 -22.38
CA ASN A 1096 -9.39 36.48 -22.64
C ASN A 1096 -9.91 35.76 -21.39
N LEU A 1097 -9.33 36.04 -20.21
CA LEU A 1097 -9.78 35.48 -18.94
C LEU A 1097 -11.20 35.92 -18.59
N LEU A 1098 -11.55 37.20 -18.79
CA LEU A 1098 -12.91 37.69 -18.56
C LEU A 1098 -13.93 36.98 -19.47
N ARG A 1099 -13.62 36.78 -20.76
CA ARG A 1099 -14.48 36.06 -21.69
C ARG A 1099 -14.62 34.58 -21.34
N GLU A 1100 -13.50 33.93 -21.00
CA GLU A 1100 -13.47 32.52 -20.59
C GLU A 1100 -14.33 32.29 -19.35
N PHE A 1101 -14.13 33.08 -18.28
CA PHE A 1101 -14.83 32.88 -17.02
C PHE A 1101 -16.27 33.40 -17.03
N SER A 1102 -16.62 34.33 -17.92
CA SER A 1102 -18.03 34.69 -18.15
C SER A 1102 -18.77 33.63 -18.96
N GLY A 1103 -18.10 32.95 -19.92
CA GLY A 1103 -18.72 31.94 -20.78
C GLY A 1103 -18.74 30.50 -20.23
N ASN A 1104 -17.93 30.16 -19.24
CA ASN A 1104 -17.78 28.78 -18.77
C ASN A 1104 -18.81 28.32 -17.71
N GLY A 1105 -19.67 29.21 -17.22
CA GLY A 1105 -20.71 28.90 -16.23
C GLY A 1105 -20.21 28.46 -14.84
N LYS A 1106 -18.91 28.49 -14.56
CA LYS A 1106 -18.34 28.04 -13.27
C LYS A 1106 -18.78 28.94 -12.12
N SER A 1107 -19.01 28.40 -10.93
CA SER A 1107 -19.38 29.23 -9.77
C SER A 1107 -18.21 30.12 -9.35
N LEU A 1108 -18.47 31.43 -9.16
CA LEU A 1108 -17.44 32.37 -8.69
C LEU A 1108 -17.27 32.34 -7.17
N THR A 1109 -18.17 31.68 -6.44
CA THR A 1109 -18.02 31.42 -5.00
C THR A 1109 -17.19 30.17 -4.70
N ASP A 1110 -16.85 29.38 -5.73
CA ASP A 1110 -16.04 28.17 -5.59
C ASP A 1110 -14.54 28.52 -5.41
N PRO A 1111 -13.90 28.07 -4.32
CA PRO A 1111 -12.47 28.28 -4.06
C PRO A 1111 -11.54 27.86 -5.18
N ALA A 1112 -11.80 26.74 -5.84
CA ALA A 1112 -10.97 26.27 -6.94
C ALA A 1112 -11.02 27.24 -8.14
N VAL A 1113 -12.20 27.80 -8.40
CA VAL A 1113 -12.45 28.65 -9.57
C VAL A 1113 -11.79 30.01 -9.41
N TYR A 1114 -11.95 30.68 -8.26
CA TYR A 1114 -11.33 31.99 -8.09
C TYR A 1114 -9.83 31.91 -7.79
N LYS A 1115 -9.32 30.82 -7.21
CA LYS A 1115 -7.86 30.58 -7.07
C LYS A 1115 -7.20 30.35 -8.43
N GLU A 1116 -7.87 29.62 -9.33
CA GLU A 1116 -7.45 29.48 -10.73
C GLU A 1116 -7.41 30.83 -11.45
N LEU A 1117 -8.49 31.61 -11.32
CA LEU A 1117 -8.56 32.95 -11.88
C LEU A 1117 -7.44 33.85 -11.33
N HIS A 1118 -7.20 33.82 -10.02
CA HIS A 1118 -6.15 34.59 -9.37
C HIS A 1118 -4.76 34.25 -9.92
N ARG A 1119 -4.40 32.96 -9.99
CA ARG A 1119 -3.09 32.50 -10.48
C ARG A 1119 -2.84 32.93 -11.92
N ARG A 1120 -3.87 32.93 -12.77
CA ARG A 1120 -3.76 33.33 -14.18
C ARG A 1120 -3.75 34.85 -14.38
N LEU A 1121 -4.33 35.61 -13.43
CA LEU A 1121 -4.30 37.07 -13.42
C LEU A 1121 -3.03 37.64 -12.77
N VAL A 1122 -2.40 36.90 -11.86
CA VAL A 1122 -1.27 37.34 -11.03
C VAL A 1122 -0.24 36.19 -10.91
N PRO A 1123 0.44 35.82 -12.00
CA PRO A 1123 1.32 34.64 -12.04
C PRO A 1123 2.59 34.78 -11.20
N GLU A 1124 2.99 36.01 -10.85
CA GLU A 1124 4.19 36.29 -10.02
C GLU A 1124 3.91 36.25 -8.51
N ALA A 1125 2.66 35.98 -8.08
CA ALA A 1125 2.33 35.90 -6.66
C ALA A 1125 3.07 34.72 -5.99
N THR A 1126 3.74 34.98 -4.87
CA THR A 1126 4.40 33.96 -4.05
C THR A 1126 3.48 33.50 -2.92
N ASP A 1127 3.51 32.20 -2.57
CA ASP A 1127 2.71 31.60 -1.48
C ASP A 1127 3.20 31.96 -0.05
N ALA A 1128 3.71 33.18 0.14
CA ALA A 1128 4.28 33.61 1.42
C ALA A 1128 3.19 33.97 2.45
N LEU A 1129 3.45 33.76 3.75
CA LEU A 1129 2.60 34.34 4.81
C LEU A 1129 2.79 35.86 4.83
N ARG A 1130 1.68 36.60 4.66
CA ARG A 1130 1.57 38.00 5.08
C ARG A 1130 1.13 38.05 6.53
N SER A 1131 2.09 38.25 7.42
CA SER A 1131 1.90 38.25 8.87
C SER A 1131 0.95 39.35 9.35
N PRO A 1132 0.20 39.12 10.45
CA PRO A 1132 -0.46 40.17 11.19
C PRO A 1132 0.58 41.22 11.63
N THR A 1133 0.27 42.50 11.43
CA THR A 1133 1.10 43.59 11.91
C THR A 1133 0.23 44.58 12.68
N ALA A 1134 0.81 45.24 13.68
CA ALA A 1134 0.08 46.18 14.53
C ALA A 1134 -0.53 47.37 13.76
N GLN A 1135 -0.03 47.66 12.55
CA GLN A 1135 -0.48 48.77 11.70
C GLN A 1135 -1.49 48.32 10.61
N ALA A 1136 -1.64 47.02 10.38
CA ALA A 1136 -2.57 46.51 9.37
C ALA A 1136 -4.02 46.75 9.83
N ARG A 1137 -4.88 47.15 8.88
CA ARG A 1137 -6.34 47.27 9.07
C ARG A 1137 -7.13 46.11 8.45
N TYR A 1138 -6.41 45.09 8.00
CA TYR A 1138 -6.93 43.90 7.32
C TYR A 1138 -6.28 42.64 7.91
N PRO A 1139 -6.91 41.46 7.80
CA PRO A 1139 -6.33 40.21 8.31
C PRO A 1139 -5.15 39.71 7.45
N SER A 1140 -4.39 38.76 8.00
CA SER A 1140 -3.42 37.98 7.23
C SER A 1140 -4.09 37.30 6.04
N ASN A 1141 -3.30 36.96 5.01
CA ASN A 1141 -3.84 36.24 3.85
C ASN A 1141 -4.43 34.88 4.21
N VAL A 1142 -3.91 34.21 5.25
CA VAL A 1142 -4.40 32.90 5.71
C VAL A 1142 -5.79 33.04 6.36
N SER A 1143 -5.93 33.90 7.36
CA SER A 1143 -7.23 34.16 8.00
C SER A 1143 -8.24 34.77 7.03
N GLY A 1144 -7.75 35.67 6.17
CA GLY A 1144 -8.50 36.31 5.12
C GLY A 1144 -9.06 35.32 4.09
N ALA A 1145 -8.26 34.35 3.66
CA ALA A 1145 -8.72 33.31 2.73
C ALA A 1145 -9.79 32.42 3.36
N ALA A 1146 -9.56 31.94 4.58
CA ALA A 1146 -10.54 31.09 5.28
C ALA A 1146 -11.86 31.83 5.55
N MET A 1147 -11.80 33.10 5.93
CA MET A 1147 -13.00 33.90 6.18
C MET A 1147 -13.71 34.30 4.89
N LEU A 1148 -12.98 34.56 3.80
CA LEU A 1148 -13.55 34.75 2.48
C LEU A 1148 -14.32 33.50 2.04
N GLU A 1149 -13.69 32.32 2.10
CA GLU A 1149 -14.33 31.04 1.75
C GLU A 1149 -15.66 30.85 2.50
N LYS A 1150 -15.61 31.04 3.82
CA LYS A 1150 -16.79 30.95 4.70
C LYS A 1150 -17.86 32.00 4.39
N HIS A 1151 -17.46 33.21 4.00
CA HIS A 1151 -18.39 34.29 3.63
C HIS A 1151 -19.04 34.03 2.27
N LEU A 1152 -18.26 33.65 1.26
CA LEU A 1152 -18.72 33.38 -0.10
C LEU A 1152 -19.70 32.21 -0.16
N ALA A 1153 -19.50 31.19 0.68
CA ALA A 1153 -20.43 30.07 0.80
C ALA A 1153 -21.84 30.47 1.26
N ALA A 1154 -21.99 31.64 1.90
CA ALA A 1154 -23.26 32.15 2.40
C ALA A 1154 -23.92 33.20 1.47
N LEU A 1155 -23.29 33.54 0.34
CA LEU A 1155 -23.82 34.54 -0.59
C LEU A 1155 -24.89 33.96 -1.52
N ASP A 1156 -25.97 34.73 -1.71
CA ASP A 1156 -26.97 34.41 -2.72
C ASP A 1156 -26.49 34.89 -4.10
N SER A 1157 -26.14 33.94 -4.97
CA SER A 1157 -25.72 34.20 -6.35
C SER A 1157 -26.78 34.88 -7.22
N ALA A 1158 -28.06 34.83 -6.82
CA ALA A 1158 -29.17 35.48 -7.53
C ALA A 1158 -29.43 36.92 -7.06
N HIS A 1159 -28.75 37.40 -6.01
CA HIS A 1159 -28.95 38.74 -5.48
C HIS A 1159 -28.58 39.82 -6.52
N GLU A 1160 -29.39 40.88 -6.64
CA GLU A 1160 -29.22 41.92 -7.69
C GLU A 1160 -27.86 42.65 -7.62
N HIS A 1161 -27.24 42.64 -6.44
CA HIS A 1161 -25.94 43.23 -6.15
C HIS A 1161 -24.85 42.20 -5.83
N PHE A 1162 -25.04 40.94 -6.23
CA PHE A 1162 -24.08 39.85 -6.00
C PHE A 1162 -22.65 40.23 -6.41
N GLY A 1163 -22.47 40.86 -7.58
CA GLY A 1163 -21.15 41.35 -8.01
C GLY A 1163 -20.49 42.35 -7.04
N LYS A 1164 -21.27 43.28 -6.47
CA LYS A 1164 -20.75 44.26 -5.49
C LYS A 1164 -20.37 43.59 -4.17
N GLN A 1165 -21.16 42.60 -3.73
CA GLN A 1165 -20.88 41.80 -2.54
C GLN A 1165 -19.58 40.99 -2.71
N MET A 1166 -19.40 40.35 -3.87
CA MET A 1166 -18.16 39.65 -4.23
C MET A 1166 -16.96 40.60 -4.24
N LEU A 1167 -17.07 41.77 -4.88
CA LEU A 1167 -16.01 42.78 -4.91
C LEU A 1167 -15.61 43.23 -3.50
N GLY A 1168 -16.59 43.55 -2.66
CA GLY A 1168 -16.37 43.96 -1.27
C GLY A 1168 -15.67 42.89 -0.45
N ALA A 1169 -16.10 41.63 -0.55
CA ALA A 1169 -15.52 40.51 0.17
C ALA A 1169 -14.06 40.24 -0.22
N PHE A 1170 -13.75 40.20 -1.53
CA PHE A 1170 -12.38 39.97 -2.00
C PHE A 1170 -11.42 41.12 -1.67
N LEU A 1171 -11.91 42.37 -1.68
CA LEU A 1171 -11.11 43.51 -1.24
C LEU A 1171 -10.93 43.51 0.29
N GLY A 1172 -12.00 43.29 1.07
CA GLY A 1172 -11.97 43.44 2.52
C GLY A 1172 -11.25 42.32 3.26
N TYR A 1173 -11.41 41.06 2.84
CA TYR A 1173 -10.76 39.93 3.51
C TYR A 1173 -9.29 39.74 3.10
N HIS A 1174 -8.82 40.38 2.02
CA HIS A 1174 -7.39 40.37 1.68
C HIS A 1174 -6.78 38.96 1.55
N SER A 1175 -7.52 38.02 0.95
CA SER A 1175 -7.21 36.58 0.96
C SER A 1175 -5.94 36.16 0.22
N PHE A 1176 -5.39 37.02 -0.64
CA PHE A 1176 -4.15 36.78 -1.38
C PHE A 1176 -3.01 37.64 -0.87
N VAL A 1177 -1.77 37.20 -1.07
CA VAL A 1177 -0.56 37.96 -0.69
C VAL A 1177 -0.48 39.27 -1.47
N ASP A 1178 -0.71 39.17 -2.78
CA ASP A 1178 -0.77 40.29 -3.71
C ASP A 1178 -1.98 40.13 -4.65
N GLY A 1179 -2.32 41.15 -5.45
CA GLY A 1179 -3.29 41.02 -6.54
C GLY A 1179 -4.77 40.94 -6.13
N ASN A 1180 -5.10 41.20 -4.86
CA ASN A 1180 -6.49 41.22 -4.36
C ASN A 1180 -7.37 42.18 -5.17
N GLY A 1181 -6.89 43.40 -5.45
CA GLY A 1181 -7.65 44.40 -6.20
C GLY A 1181 -7.91 44.00 -7.65
N ARG A 1182 -6.95 43.38 -8.32
CA ARG A 1182 -7.10 42.90 -9.70
C ARG A 1182 -8.11 41.75 -9.77
N THR A 1183 -8.02 40.82 -8.83
CA THR A 1183 -8.89 39.64 -8.73
C THR A 1183 -10.32 40.03 -8.39
N ALA A 1184 -10.50 40.93 -7.42
CA ALA A 1184 -11.82 41.41 -7.01
C ALA A 1184 -12.55 42.12 -8.17
N ARG A 1185 -11.85 42.99 -8.91
CA ARG A 1185 -12.41 43.67 -10.08
C ARG A 1185 -12.70 42.72 -11.24
N ALA A 1186 -11.86 41.71 -11.45
CA ALA A 1186 -12.14 40.67 -12.46
C ALA A 1186 -13.40 39.87 -12.11
N ILE A 1187 -13.58 39.49 -10.85
CA ILE A 1187 -14.79 38.79 -10.39
C ILE A 1187 -16.04 39.65 -10.59
N TYR A 1188 -15.97 40.94 -10.21
CA TYR A 1188 -17.06 41.89 -10.48
C TYR A 1188 -17.39 41.99 -11.98
N ALA A 1189 -16.36 42.16 -12.81
CA ALA A 1189 -16.53 42.22 -14.26
C ALA A 1189 -17.18 40.95 -14.81
N ILE A 1190 -16.75 39.76 -14.38
CA ILE A 1190 -17.35 38.48 -14.81
C ILE A 1190 -18.82 38.41 -14.42
N THR A 1191 -19.21 38.86 -13.22
CA THR A 1191 -20.63 38.89 -12.82
C THR A 1191 -21.49 39.81 -13.69
N GLU A 1192 -20.98 40.98 -14.05
CA GLU A 1192 -21.69 41.91 -14.95
C GLU A 1192 -21.76 41.37 -16.39
N LEU A 1193 -20.68 40.77 -16.89
CA LEU A 1193 -20.62 40.17 -18.22
C LEU A 1193 -21.58 38.99 -18.37
N ARG A 1194 -21.77 38.17 -17.32
CA ARG A 1194 -22.80 37.10 -17.30
C ARG A 1194 -24.22 37.66 -17.42
N ALA A 1195 -24.44 38.90 -17.00
CA ALA A 1195 -25.70 39.62 -17.17
C ALA A 1195 -25.74 40.48 -18.45
N ASN A 1196 -24.79 40.27 -19.37
CA ASN A 1196 -24.64 40.97 -20.65
C ASN A 1196 -24.60 42.50 -20.51
N ARG A 1197 -23.96 43.00 -19.44
CA ARG A 1197 -23.77 44.43 -19.16
C ARG A 1197 -22.39 44.69 -18.57
N PHE A 1198 -22.01 45.96 -18.46
CA PHE A 1198 -20.85 46.36 -17.66
C PHE A 1198 -20.99 47.81 -17.18
N ASN A 1199 -20.89 48.00 -15.86
CA ASN A 1199 -20.91 49.31 -15.21
C ASN A 1199 -19.68 49.48 -14.31
N ALA A 1200 -18.78 50.39 -14.63
CA ALA A 1200 -17.56 50.59 -13.84
C ALA A 1200 -17.84 51.30 -12.51
N LEU A 1201 -17.29 50.77 -11.41
CA LEU A 1201 -17.46 51.38 -10.09
C LEU A 1201 -16.36 52.41 -9.80
N PRO A 1202 -16.69 53.56 -9.17
CA PRO A 1202 -15.69 54.54 -8.76
C PRO A 1202 -14.98 54.10 -7.46
N LEU A 1203 -13.73 54.53 -7.28
CA LEU A 1203 -12.91 54.15 -6.10
C LEU A 1203 -13.59 54.42 -4.74
N PRO A 1204 -14.33 55.52 -4.51
CA PRO A 1204 -15.08 55.71 -3.27
C PRO A 1204 -16.11 54.62 -2.99
N VAL A 1205 -16.75 54.06 -4.03
CA VAL A 1205 -17.70 52.94 -3.90
C VAL A 1205 -16.95 51.65 -3.59
N GLU A 1206 -15.82 51.39 -4.26
CA GLU A 1206 -14.98 50.22 -3.94
C GLU A 1206 -14.49 50.25 -2.48
N ASN A 1207 -14.09 51.42 -1.99
CA ASN A 1207 -13.64 51.62 -0.61
C ASN A 1207 -14.78 51.40 0.40
N ALA A 1208 -15.99 51.89 0.10
CA ALA A 1208 -17.15 51.66 0.94
C ALA A 1208 -17.53 50.17 1.00
N LEU A 1209 -17.40 49.44 -0.12
CA LEU A 1209 -17.66 48.00 -0.21
C LEU A 1209 -16.57 47.16 0.49
N SER A 1210 -15.31 47.58 0.47
CA SER A 1210 -14.22 46.82 1.09
C SER A 1210 -14.20 46.93 2.62
N GLY A 1211 -14.56 48.10 3.16
CA GLY A 1211 -14.46 48.40 4.59
C GLY A 1211 -13.06 48.83 5.03
N LEU A 1212 -12.16 49.10 4.09
CA LEU A 1212 -10.75 49.47 4.36
C LEU A 1212 -10.52 50.98 4.52
N SER A 1213 -11.56 51.80 4.39
CA SER A 1213 -11.51 53.27 4.52
C SER A 1213 -11.34 53.75 5.96
#